data_AF-A0A139I8R4-F1
#
_entry.id   AF-A0A139I8R4-F1
#
_cell.length_a   1.000
_cell.length_b   1.000
_cell.length_c   1.000
_cell.angle_alpha   90.00
_cell.angle_beta   90.00
_cell.angle_gamma   90.00
#
_symmetry.space_group_name_H-M   'P 1'
#
loop_
_entity.id
_entity.type
_entity.pdbx_description
1 polymer ?
#
loop_
_entity_poly.entity_id
_entity_poly.type
_entity_poly.pdbx_seq_one_letter_code
_entity_poly.pdbx_strand_id
1 'polypeptide(L)'
;MASTMPVMADESPADSTAQVQSVTPSYRRNGKLFSCEPCRRGKLRCDHNSPVCGRCARRGKADQCIYHPAPLTKPRAENPGLGPHRTAASNPRLSTIGPYPTPSIENKQNGLVSPPSSTDTQQGKHSAFRISTSQPVILQTPDVEDPPDLPSLPADKIQQGAEVLSMLRDLPVYRKFTQRWFELCDGIVVLQPVFRIWIDELWNEFGRILAEGNPEQMRSLSELVWRNTRRPMRIHGSMTAREWAKSASGRNLRWEVVGVVLSLVGLIAVNLSNWDTIFDSIRERYVDRATFAERMRKASEYCLCFCYESEVLNDIYVCFMFEDLVLVECLKGDAHYAAWQRTGEVCDAIVAMGLHQGNRPGPECPFFLAELRKKIFVSAYGHDKVVATFLGRPPRLSHRYCKMEYPLDLSDDQLFSEGAELEAALLTLDRNGWNTQGCLNRTTWLRVWSQHCRLREDILEIALGSDDEDIERRGQEVRQKMDHLHSSGPAHIQITPEQILSDTSSPLGIGLPLKQKKEAMRQVNAMFVLCIHTGIIHTEFLLQRALTIRTRTDTKKLIPIARRMLKLVLLAQSRRDFFRDFQGDIIYLLALHGLPAAGVLAVELLIESQTRQYAPEVLPRSETIQDLSVFISALGSVGPGEGNYSICKQGRKALARVLDQILSPNPPPPVSTSGEQLILDDSSVLFPIGNDADFLSWLENVEWDKNNWIDQPAPSMAGPTEPPVQ
;
A
#
# COMPACT_ATOMS: atom_id res chain seq x y z
N MET A 1 57.44 -31.00 -16.81
CA MET A 1 58.19 -30.98 -15.53
C MET A 1 57.18 -31.31 -14.44
N ALA A 2 56.86 -32.60 -14.32
CA ALA A 2 57.48 -33.58 -13.41
C ALA A 2 56.75 -33.50 -12.06
N SER A 3 55.99 -34.51 -11.60
CA SER A 3 56.32 -35.93 -11.53
C SER A 3 55.04 -36.72 -11.20
N THR A 4 54.57 -37.65 -12.05
CA THR A 4 54.81 -39.13 -12.10
C THR A 4 53.74 -39.98 -11.39
N MET A 5 53.00 -40.73 -12.23
CA MET A 5 52.36 -42.07 -12.01
C MET A 5 53.42 -43.14 -11.65
N PRO A 6 53.20 -44.50 -11.55
CA PRO A 6 52.08 -45.41 -11.96
C PRO A 6 51.77 -46.56 -10.94
N VAL A 7 50.89 -47.57 -11.13
CA VAL A 7 50.96 -48.82 -11.94
C VAL A 7 49.63 -49.61 -11.69
N MET A 8 48.77 -49.93 -12.69
CA MET A 8 48.58 -51.19 -13.48
C MET A 8 48.44 -52.50 -12.64
N ALA A 9 47.63 -53.54 -12.92
CA ALA A 9 46.67 -54.03 -13.95
C ALA A 9 45.74 -55.07 -13.22
N ASP A 10 44.60 -55.59 -13.69
CA ASP A 10 44.33 -56.22 -15.00
C ASP A 10 42.83 -56.57 -15.22
N GLU A 11 42.39 -56.48 -16.49
CA GLU A 11 41.31 -57.11 -17.32
C GLU A 11 40.05 -57.80 -16.73
N SER A 12 38.85 -57.92 -17.33
CA SER A 12 38.08 -57.48 -18.53
C SER A 12 36.68 -58.17 -18.46
N PRO A 13 35.80 -58.16 -19.50
CA PRO A 13 34.80 -57.18 -19.89
C PRO A 13 33.33 -57.59 -19.56
N ALA A 14 32.40 -56.66 -19.31
CA ALA A 14 30.96 -56.97 -19.36
C ALA A 14 30.03 -55.73 -19.49
N ASP A 15 29.24 -55.75 -20.56
CA ASP A 15 27.88 -55.25 -20.77
C ASP A 15 27.35 -53.95 -20.10
N SER A 16 27.02 -53.00 -20.96
CA SER A 16 26.32 -51.76 -20.65
C SER A 16 24.82 -51.98 -20.38
N THR A 17 24.37 -51.71 -19.15
CA THR A 17 22.96 -51.47 -18.84
C THR A 17 22.79 -50.13 -18.09
N ALA A 18 22.00 -49.23 -18.68
CA ALA A 18 21.67 -47.92 -18.14
C ALA A 18 20.56 -48.03 -17.07
N GLN A 19 20.80 -47.50 -15.87
CA GLN A 19 19.77 -47.35 -14.84
C GLN A 19 18.95 -46.06 -15.06
N VAL A 20 17.62 -46.22 -15.00
CA VAL A 20 16.58 -45.20 -15.21
C VAL A 20 16.35 -44.41 -13.91
N GLN A 21 16.49 -43.09 -13.94
CA GLN A 21 16.11 -42.17 -12.85
C GLN A 21 14.59 -41.90 -12.87
N SER A 22 13.93 -42.01 -11.70
CA SER A 22 12.51 -41.71 -11.50
C SER A 22 12.28 -40.19 -11.33
N VAL A 23 11.45 -39.59 -12.19
CA VAL A 23 11.13 -38.15 -12.18
C VAL A 23 9.82 -37.90 -11.42
N THR A 24 9.84 -37.00 -10.43
CA THR A 24 8.69 -36.54 -9.65
C THR A 24 7.67 -35.78 -10.52
N PRO A 25 6.35 -35.91 -10.27
CA PRO A 25 5.33 -35.29 -11.10
C PRO A 25 5.26 -33.76 -10.91
N SER A 26 5.39 -33.00 -12.00
CA SER A 26 5.25 -31.53 -12.00
C SER A 26 3.78 -31.10 -12.15
N TYR A 27 3.39 -30.08 -11.39
CA TYR A 27 2.04 -29.51 -11.36
C TYR A 27 1.99 -28.12 -12.01
N ARG A 28 0.87 -27.79 -12.67
CA ARG A 28 0.58 -26.45 -13.18
C ARG A 28 0.16 -25.51 -12.03
N ARG A 29 0.24 -24.19 -12.24
CA ARG A 29 -0.28 -23.15 -11.30
C ARG A 29 -1.75 -23.32 -10.88
N ASN A 30 -2.53 -24.14 -11.57
CA ASN A 30 -3.92 -24.47 -11.24
C ASN A 30 -4.08 -25.86 -10.58
N GLY A 31 -3.00 -26.48 -10.08
CA GLY A 31 -3.02 -27.75 -9.36
C GLY A 31 -3.19 -29.00 -10.23
N LYS A 32 -3.23 -28.90 -11.56
CA LYS A 32 -3.34 -30.08 -12.46
C LYS A 32 -1.98 -30.55 -12.98
N LEU A 33 -1.81 -31.86 -13.12
CA LEU A 33 -0.60 -32.47 -13.70
C LEU A 33 -0.38 -32.04 -15.16
N PHE A 34 0.88 -31.95 -15.58
CA PHE A 34 1.21 -31.75 -16.99
C PHE A 34 0.97 -33.04 -17.78
N SER A 35 0.14 -32.98 -18.84
CA SER A 35 0.10 -34.05 -19.84
C SER A 35 1.47 -34.24 -20.51
N CYS A 36 1.85 -35.48 -20.85
CA CYS A 36 3.07 -35.74 -21.63
C CYS A 36 3.03 -35.02 -23.00
N GLU A 37 4.20 -34.79 -23.60
CA GLU A 37 4.31 -33.99 -24.82
C GLU A 37 3.45 -34.51 -26.00
N PRO A 38 3.42 -35.83 -26.31
CA PRO A 38 2.58 -36.33 -27.40
C PRO A 38 1.09 -36.12 -27.15
N CYS A 39 0.63 -36.33 -25.91
CA CYS A 39 -0.77 -36.08 -25.54
C CYS A 39 -1.10 -34.58 -25.55
N ARG A 40 -0.18 -33.71 -25.12
CA ARG A 40 -0.36 -32.26 -25.16
C ARG A 40 -0.46 -31.74 -26.60
N ARG A 41 0.49 -32.11 -27.46
CA ARG A 41 0.50 -31.70 -28.89
C ARG A 41 -0.74 -32.23 -29.62
N GLY A 42 -1.16 -33.46 -29.32
CA GLY A 42 -2.37 -34.05 -29.89
C GLY A 42 -3.70 -33.55 -29.27
N LYS A 43 -3.66 -32.69 -28.24
CA LYS A 43 -4.83 -32.28 -27.44
C LYS A 43 -5.65 -33.48 -26.92
N LEU A 44 -4.99 -34.57 -26.55
CA LEU A 44 -5.59 -35.80 -26.04
C LEU A 44 -5.45 -35.89 -24.51
N ARG A 45 -6.42 -36.55 -23.87
CA ARG A 45 -6.35 -36.83 -22.41
C ARG A 45 -5.20 -37.80 -22.12
N CYS A 46 -4.29 -37.36 -21.26
CA CYS A 46 -3.20 -38.16 -20.70
C CYS A 46 -3.66 -38.79 -19.37
N ASP A 47 -3.26 -40.03 -19.13
CA ASP A 47 -3.50 -40.75 -17.87
C ASP A 47 -2.37 -40.55 -16.85
N HIS A 48 -1.31 -39.83 -17.21
CA HIS A 48 -0.21 -39.41 -16.32
C HIS A 48 0.63 -40.55 -15.70
N ASN A 49 0.51 -41.78 -16.20
CA ASN A 49 1.39 -42.87 -15.79
C ASN A 49 2.83 -42.59 -16.23
N SER A 50 3.77 -42.77 -15.31
CA SER A 50 5.23 -42.63 -15.51
C SER A 50 5.87 -44.03 -15.50
N PRO A 51 6.85 -44.34 -16.37
CA PRO A 51 7.54 -43.44 -17.31
C PRO A 51 6.79 -43.19 -18.63
N VAL A 52 5.82 -44.02 -19.00
CA VAL A 52 5.06 -43.90 -20.25
C VAL A 52 3.56 -43.96 -19.98
N CYS A 53 2.84 -42.95 -20.47
CA CYS A 53 1.39 -42.89 -20.33
C CYS A 53 0.71 -43.98 -21.19
N GLY A 54 -0.39 -44.57 -20.72
CA GLY A 54 -1.01 -45.76 -21.34
C GLY A 54 -1.55 -45.50 -22.75
N ARG A 55 -1.78 -44.24 -23.11
CA ARG A 55 -2.11 -43.83 -24.49
C ARG A 55 -0.89 -43.83 -25.42
N CYS A 56 0.27 -43.39 -24.92
CA CYS A 56 1.51 -43.39 -25.71
C CYS A 56 2.03 -44.82 -25.91
N ALA A 57 1.90 -45.68 -24.88
CA ALA A 57 2.21 -47.10 -24.99
C ALA A 57 1.38 -47.79 -26.11
N ARG A 58 0.06 -47.64 -26.09
CA ARG A 58 -0.84 -48.24 -27.11
C ARG A 58 -0.65 -47.70 -28.53
N ARG A 59 -0.11 -46.49 -28.67
CA ARG A 59 0.16 -45.87 -29.98
C ARG A 59 1.57 -46.17 -30.50
N GLY A 60 2.36 -46.99 -29.80
CA GLY A 60 3.75 -47.26 -30.16
C GLY A 60 4.64 -46.03 -30.10
N LYS A 61 4.32 -45.06 -29.22
CA LYS A 61 5.09 -43.80 -29.02
C LYS A 61 5.66 -43.71 -27.60
N ALA A 62 6.09 -44.85 -27.06
CA ALA A 62 6.61 -44.93 -25.70
C ALA A 62 7.90 -44.11 -25.53
N ASP A 63 8.76 -44.17 -26.55
CA ASP A 63 10.01 -43.43 -26.73
C ASP A 63 9.84 -41.89 -26.70
N GLN A 64 8.69 -41.39 -27.17
CA GLN A 64 8.39 -39.96 -27.24
C GLN A 64 7.58 -39.45 -26.04
N CYS A 65 7.25 -40.31 -25.08
CA CYS A 65 6.38 -39.97 -23.96
C CYS A 65 7.14 -39.24 -22.84
N ILE A 66 7.47 -37.97 -23.06
CA ILE A 66 8.28 -37.16 -22.13
C ILE A 66 7.41 -36.13 -21.42
N TYR A 67 7.62 -35.97 -20.10
CA TYR A 67 7.02 -34.92 -19.27
C TYR A 67 8.06 -33.83 -19.02
N HIS A 68 7.85 -32.62 -19.58
CA HIS A 68 8.82 -31.51 -19.46
C HIS A 68 8.53 -30.69 -18.18
N PRO A 69 9.52 -30.45 -17.30
CA PRO A 69 9.31 -29.76 -16.01
C PRO A 69 9.00 -28.25 -16.14
N ALA A 70 9.26 -27.63 -17.30
CA ALA A 70 8.87 -26.26 -17.60
C ALA A 70 8.67 -26.06 -19.12
N PRO A 71 7.44 -26.11 -19.66
CA PRO A 71 7.24 -25.89 -21.08
C PRO A 71 7.08 -24.39 -21.39
N LEU A 72 8.19 -23.71 -21.66
CA LEU A 72 8.19 -22.33 -22.16
C LEU A 72 7.70 -22.27 -23.62
N THR A 73 6.92 -21.23 -23.88
CA THR A 73 6.37 -20.76 -25.15
C THR A 73 7.42 -20.64 -26.26
N LYS A 74 7.17 -21.23 -27.45
CA LYS A 74 7.90 -20.92 -28.69
C LYS A 74 7.06 -20.04 -29.64
N PRO A 75 7.68 -19.25 -30.54
CA PRO A 75 7.03 -18.18 -31.30
C PRO A 75 6.45 -18.60 -32.67
N ARG A 76 5.32 -17.95 -33.02
CA ARG A 76 4.61 -17.61 -34.29
C ARG A 76 4.86 -18.37 -35.61
N ALA A 77 3.75 -18.70 -36.32
CA ALA A 77 3.66 -18.77 -37.80
C ALA A 77 2.18 -18.65 -38.28
N GLU A 78 2.01 -18.30 -39.57
CA GLU A 78 0.87 -17.65 -40.23
C GLU A 78 -0.32 -18.57 -40.66
N ASN A 79 -1.48 -17.93 -40.91
CA ASN A 79 -2.78 -18.45 -41.37
C ASN A 79 -2.75 -18.99 -42.83
N PRO A 80 -3.68 -19.86 -43.32
CA PRO A 80 -5.09 -19.49 -43.59
C PRO A 80 -6.20 -20.60 -43.57
N GLY A 81 -7.47 -20.20 -43.38
CA GLY A 81 -8.64 -20.79 -44.08
C GLY A 81 -9.81 -21.44 -43.30
N LEU A 82 -10.97 -20.73 -43.30
CA LEU A 82 -12.37 -21.17 -43.58
C LEU A 82 -13.20 -22.08 -42.62
N GLY A 83 -14.14 -21.43 -41.88
CA GLY A 83 -15.51 -21.74 -41.31
C GLY A 83 -16.15 -23.15 -41.19
N PRO A 84 -17.46 -23.29 -40.80
CA PRO A 84 -18.37 -22.45 -39.97
C PRO A 84 -19.27 -23.24 -38.94
N HIS A 85 -20.20 -22.52 -38.26
CA HIS A 85 -21.36 -22.92 -37.38
C HIS A 85 -21.20 -22.87 -35.84
N ARG A 86 -21.75 -21.86 -35.13
CA ARG A 86 -23.14 -21.63 -34.57
C ARG A 86 -23.44 -22.53 -33.35
N THR A 87 -23.82 -22.08 -32.14
CA THR A 87 -24.95 -21.22 -31.67
C THR A 87 -24.64 -20.64 -30.25
N ALA A 88 -24.76 -19.33 -29.99
CA ALA A 88 -25.90 -18.55 -29.46
C ALA A 88 -26.12 -18.56 -27.92
N ALA A 89 -25.74 -17.46 -27.24
CA ALA A 89 -26.48 -16.77 -26.16
C ALA A 89 -25.81 -15.42 -25.83
N SER A 90 -26.63 -14.44 -25.45
CA SER A 90 -26.50 -12.98 -25.66
C SER A 90 -25.98 -12.18 -24.46
N ASN A 91 -25.08 -11.21 -24.73
CA ASN A 91 -24.66 -10.10 -23.85
C ASN A 91 -25.38 -8.78 -24.20
N PRO A 92 -25.64 -7.87 -23.24
CA PRO A 92 -25.78 -6.43 -23.49
C PRO A 92 -24.41 -5.75 -23.65
N ARG A 93 -24.40 -4.66 -24.41
CA ARG A 93 -23.26 -3.99 -25.04
C ARG A 93 -22.36 -3.21 -24.05
N LEU A 94 -21.05 -3.47 -24.09
CA LEU A 94 -20.00 -2.50 -23.78
C LEU A 94 -19.56 -1.82 -25.08
N SER A 95 -19.48 -0.49 -25.07
CA SER A 95 -18.80 0.32 -26.08
C SER A 95 -17.29 0.32 -25.80
N THR A 96 -16.54 -0.31 -26.70
CA THR A 96 -15.08 -0.40 -26.71
C THR A 96 -14.45 0.93 -27.13
N ILE A 97 -13.58 1.45 -26.26
CA ILE A 97 -12.59 2.50 -26.55
C ILE A 97 -11.50 1.88 -27.44
N GLY A 98 -11.19 2.53 -28.57
CA GLY A 98 -10.17 2.09 -29.53
C GLY A 98 -8.72 2.36 -29.06
N PRO A 99 -7.73 1.67 -29.64
CA PRO A 99 -6.32 1.73 -29.24
C PRO A 99 -5.57 2.97 -29.76
N TYR A 100 -4.61 3.43 -28.95
CA TYR A 100 -3.64 4.50 -29.20
C TYR A 100 -2.92 4.42 -30.56
N PRO A 101 -2.61 5.57 -31.21
CA PRO A 101 -1.72 5.61 -32.36
C PRO A 101 -0.24 5.55 -31.93
N THR A 102 0.52 4.69 -32.61
CA THR A 102 1.99 4.64 -32.57
C THR A 102 2.56 5.59 -33.62
N PRO A 103 3.64 6.35 -33.33
CA PRO A 103 4.27 7.19 -34.34
C PRO A 103 5.04 6.34 -35.36
N SER A 104 4.81 6.63 -36.63
CA SER A 104 5.53 6.04 -37.77
C SER A 104 6.89 6.74 -37.91
N ILE A 105 7.99 6.00 -37.77
CA ILE A 105 9.33 6.45 -38.14
C ILE A 105 9.61 5.96 -39.57
N GLU A 106 9.78 6.90 -40.48
CA GLU A 106 10.29 6.62 -41.83
C GLU A 106 11.74 6.12 -41.74
N ASN A 107 11.98 5.01 -42.45
CA ASN A 107 13.22 4.28 -42.51
C ASN A 107 14.16 4.97 -43.52
N LYS A 108 15.27 5.57 -43.05
CA LYS A 108 16.47 5.79 -43.88
C LYS A 108 17.58 4.88 -43.38
N GLN A 109 18.08 4.09 -44.32
CA GLN A 109 19.11 3.06 -44.20
C GLN A 109 20.40 3.59 -43.56
N ASN A 110 21.01 2.79 -42.67
CA ASN A 110 22.32 2.15 -42.89
C ASN A 110 22.96 1.60 -41.60
N GLY A 111 23.44 0.34 -41.68
CA GLY A 111 24.69 -0.11 -41.05
C GLY A 111 24.67 -0.44 -39.56
N LEU A 112 24.39 -1.71 -39.23
CA LEU A 112 24.82 -2.34 -37.98
C LEU A 112 26.35 -2.45 -37.98
N VAL A 113 27.02 -1.85 -36.98
CA VAL A 113 28.42 -2.15 -36.65
C VAL A 113 28.45 -2.72 -35.23
N SER A 114 28.89 -3.97 -35.12
CA SER A 114 29.16 -4.69 -33.88
C SER A 114 30.30 -4.02 -33.07
N PRO A 115 30.38 -4.21 -31.75
CA PRO A 115 31.43 -3.60 -30.95
C PRO A 115 32.78 -4.28 -31.23
N PRO A 116 33.88 -3.54 -31.48
CA PRO A 116 35.17 -4.19 -31.62
C PRO A 116 35.75 -4.52 -30.25
N SER A 117 36.22 -5.76 -30.15
CA SER A 117 37.13 -6.24 -29.13
C SER A 117 38.43 -5.43 -29.14
N SER A 118 38.95 -5.23 -27.93
CA SER A 118 40.21 -4.59 -27.57
C SER A 118 41.42 -5.07 -28.36
N THR A 119 42.26 -4.13 -28.83
CA THR A 119 43.73 -4.21 -28.74
C THR A 119 44.34 -2.82 -28.99
N ASP A 120 45.35 -2.51 -28.17
CA ASP A 120 46.42 -1.52 -28.34
C ASP A 120 46.23 -0.01 -28.09
N THR A 121 46.79 0.37 -26.93
CA THR A 121 47.78 1.42 -26.66
C THR A 121 47.54 2.90 -27.00
N GLN A 122 47.61 3.67 -25.91
CA GLN A 122 48.08 5.06 -25.75
C GLN A 122 47.09 6.23 -25.84
N GLN A 123 47.28 7.09 -24.82
CA GLN A 123 46.89 8.49 -24.64
C GLN A 123 45.50 8.76 -24.05
N GLY A 124 45.54 8.92 -22.73
CA GLY A 124 44.43 9.26 -21.88
C GLY A 124 43.72 10.55 -22.28
N LYS A 125 42.40 10.43 -22.38
CA LYS A 125 41.46 11.48 -21.97
C LYS A 125 40.51 10.81 -21.00
N HIS A 126 40.74 11.05 -19.71
CA HIS A 126 39.75 10.74 -18.69
C HIS A 126 38.45 11.46 -19.07
N SER A 127 37.47 10.73 -19.58
CA SER A 127 36.08 11.18 -19.58
C SER A 127 35.64 11.19 -18.12
N ALA A 128 36.00 12.26 -17.41
CA ALA A 128 35.49 12.50 -16.07
C ALA A 128 33.98 12.65 -16.19
N PHE A 129 33.26 11.66 -15.68
CA PHE A 129 31.84 11.77 -15.36
C PHE A 129 31.72 12.85 -14.27
N ARG A 130 31.70 14.12 -14.68
CA ARG A 130 31.47 15.24 -13.78
C ARG A 130 29.99 15.19 -13.41
N ILE A 131 29.68 14.57 -12.27
CA ILE A 131 28.50 14.97 -11.50
C ILE A 131 28.77 16.43 -11.16
N SER A 132 28.24 17.33 -11.99
CA SER A 132 28.31 18.75 -11.74
C SER A 132 27.64 18.97 -10.39
N THR A 133 28.37 19.52 -9.43
CA THR A 133 27.85 19.94 -8.11
C THR A 133 26.93 21.17 -8.21
N SER A 134 26.36 21.41 -9.39
CA SER A 134 25.30 22.36 -9.64
C SER A 134 23.97 21.73 -9.25
N GLN A 135 23.05 22.54 -8.71
CA GLN A 135 21.71 22.14 -8.29
C GLN A 135 21.08 21.14 -9.28
N PRO A 136 20.40 20.08 -8.79
CA PRO A 136 19.67 19.17 -9.66
C PRO A 136 18.67 19.97 -10.49
N VAL A 137 18.58 19.67 -11.79
CA VAL A 137 17.59 20.26 -12.68
C VAL A 137 16.21 19.75 -12.23
N ILE A 138 15.43 20.61 -11.57
CA ILE A 138 13.98 20.39 -11.39
C ILE A 138 13.39 20.32 -12.80
N LEU A 139 12.50 19.37 -13.07
CA LEU A 139 11.77 19.31 -14.34
C LEU A 139 10.79 20.50 -14.37
N GLN A 140 11.32 21.69 -14.64
CA GLN A 140 10.53 22.89 -14.80
C GLN A 140 9.75 22.77 -16.10
N THR A 141 8.45 23.05 -16.03
CA THR A 141 7.75 23.57 -17.19
C THR A 141 8.45 24.89 -17.57
N PRO A 142 8.95 25.05 -18.80
CA PRO A 142 9.63 26.29 -19.19
C PRO A 142 8.75 27.50 -18.85
N ASP A 143 9.36 28.56 -18.30
CA ASP A 143 8.73 29.87 -18.14
C ASP A 143 8.43 30.42 -19.54
N VAL A 144 7.32 29.98 -20.13
CA VAL A 144 6.83 30.49 -21.39
C VAL A 144 5.97 31.71 -21.03
N GLU A 145 6.44 32.90 -21.39
CA GLU A 145 5.56 34.08 -21.58
C GLU A 145 4.32 33.62 -22.34
N ASP A 146 3.12 33.97 -21.86
CA ASP A 146 1.81 33.43 -22.27
C ASP A 146 1.87 32.64 -23.58
N PRO A 147 1.77 31.30 -23.55
CA PRO A 147 2.04 30.49 -24.73
C PRO A 147 1.19 30.99 -25.91
N PRO A 148 1.78 31.11 -27.11
CA PRO A 148 1.04 31.48 -28.31
C PRO A 148 -0.18 30.56 -28.44
N ASP A 149 -1.31 31.12 -28.89
CA ASP A 149 -2.64 30.49 -28.95
C ASP A 149 -2.61 28.96 -28.80
N LEU A 150 -2.85 28.49 -27.57
CA LEU A 150 -2.92 27.06 -27.28
C LEU A 150 -3.87 26.38 -28.28
N PRO A 151 -3.50 25.21 -28.84
CA PRO A 151 -4.34 24.50 -29.79
C PRO A 151 -5.79 24.39 -29.32
N SER A 152 -6.74 24.63 -30.21
CA SER A 152 -8.17 24.51 -29.91
C SER A 152 -8.49 23.14 -29.34
N LEU A 153 -9.27 23.10 -28.26
CA LEU A 153 -9.61 21.86 -27.57
C LEU A 153 -10.58 21.01 -28.42
N PRO A 154 -10.37 19.70 -28.51
CA PRO A 154 -11.33 18.80 -29.16
C PRO A 154 -12.71 18.87 -28.52
N ALA A 155 -13.76 18.85 -29.34
CA ALA A 155 -15.15 19.02 -28.90
C ALA A 155 -15.65 17.90 -27.96
N ASP A 156 -15.06 16.70 -28.06
CA ASP A 156 -15.30 15.55 -27.19
C ASP A 156 -14.72 15.76 -25.80
N LYS A 157 -13.55 16.41 -25.66
CA LYS A 157 -12.93 16.74 -24.37
C LYS A 157 -13.72 17.78 -23.61
N ILE A 158 -14.23 18.79 -24.32
CA ILE A 158 -15.15 19.78 -23.75
C ILE A 158 -16.46 19.10 -23.30
N GLN A 159 -16.94 18.10 -24.05
CA GLN A 159 -18.13 17.36 -23.68
C GLN A 159 -17.92 16.51 -22.41
N GLN A 160 -16.82 15.76 -22.34
CA GLN A 160 -16.46 14.95 -21.17
C GLN A 160 -16.30 15.82 -19.92
N GLY A 161 -15.65 16.97 -20.04
CA GLY A 161 -15.54 17.92 -18.93
C GLY A 161 -16.89 18.49 -18.50
N ALA A 162 -17.78 18.82 -19.44
CA ALA A 162 -19.13 19.28 -19.12
C ALA A 162 -19.93 18.22 -18.35
N GLU A 163 -19.76 16.93 -18.67
CA GLU A 163 -20.38 15.81 -17.95
C GLU A 163 -19.86 15.71 -16.52
N VAL A 164 -18.55 15.81 -16.29
CA VAL A 164 -17.97 15.83 -14.93
C VAL A 164 -18.50 17.03 -14.14
N LEU A 165 -18.47 18.23 -14.72
CA LEU A 165 -18.98 19.44 -14.07
C LEU A 165 -20.48 19.35 -13.74
N SER A 166 -21.26 18.59 -14.51
CA SER A 166 -22.69 18.41 -14.24
C SER A 166 -22.96 17.72 -12.91
N MET A 167 -22.00 16.94 -12.40
CA MET A 167 -22.08 16.32 -11.08
C MET A 167 -22.01 17.36 -9.95
N LEU A 168 -21.36 18.51 -10.19
CA LEU A 168 -21.32 19.63 -9.24
C LEU A 168 -22.68 20.36 -9.12
N ARG A 169 -23.73 19.94 -9.82
CA ARG A 169 -25.10 20.40 -9.55
C ARG A 169 -25.54 20.13 -8.10
N ASP A 170 -24.99 19.08 -7.49
CA ASP A 170 -25.22 18.72 -6.09
C ASP A 170 -24.18 19.31 -5.14
N LEU A 171 -23.42 20.32 -5.56
CA LEU A 171 -22.45 21.00 -4.70
C LEU A 171 -23.02 21.50 -3.36
N PRO A 172 -24.28 21.99 -3.25
CA PRO A 172 -24.86 22.34 -1.96
C PRO A 172 -24.96 21.15 -0.99
N VAL A 173 -25.09 19.93 -1.51
CA VAL A 173 -25.03 18.70 -0.72
C VAL A 173 -23.58 18.38 -0.38
N TYR A 174 -22.67 18.46 -1.35
CA TYR A 174 -21.23 18.22 -1.15
C TYR A 174 -20.63 19.13 -0.06
N ARG A 175 -21.09 20.37 0.01
CA ARG A 175 -20.75 21.31 1.10
C ARG A 175 -21.07 20.76 2.48
N LYS A 176 -22.18 20.03 2.64
CA LYS A 176 -22.54 19.41 3.93
C LYS A 176 -21.55 18.31 4.31
N PHE A 177 -21.11 17.50 3.35
CA PHE A 177 -20.08 16.47 3.57
C PHE A 177 -18.79 17.15 4.05
N THR A 178 -18.30 18.12 3.29
CA THR A 178 -17.02 18.78 3.59
C THR A 178 -17.09 19.59 4.88
N GLN A 179 -18.24 20.22 5.17
CA GLN A 179 -18.44 20.93 6.44
C GLN A 179 -18.34 19.99 7.63
N ARG A 180 -19.00 18.82 7.58
CA ARG A 180 -18.90 17.80 8.64
C ARG A 180 -17.45 17.37 8.87
N TRP A 181 -16.69 17.17 7.80
CA TRP A 181 -15.26 16.84 7.90
C TRP A 181 -14.44 17.94 8.56
N PHE A 182 -14.61 19.20 8.14
CA PHE A 182 -13.84 20.32 8.67
C PHE A 182 -14.31 20.81 10.05
N GLU A 183 -15.47 20.37 10.52
CA GLU A 183 -15.86 20.48 11.93
C GLU A 183 -15.10 19.50 12.84
N LEU A 184 -14.60 18.41 12.25
CA LEU A 184 -13.86 17.35 12.93
C LEU A 184 -12.35 17.60 12.89
N CYS A 185 -11.77 17.89 11.73
CA CYS A 185 -10.32 17.94 11.56
C CYS A 185 -9.82 18.88 10.45
N ASP A 186 -8.51 19.15 10.48
CA ASP A 186 -7.77 19.80 9.40
C ASP A 186 -7.78 18.95 8.11
N GLY A 187 -7.53 19.61 6.98
CA GLY A 187 -7.46 18.93 5.70
C GLY A 187 -6.29 17.94 5.61
N ILE A 188 -6.37 17.01 4.64
CA ILE A 188 -5.37 15.92 4.51
C ILE A 188 -4.01 16.49 4.12
N VAL A 189 -3.97 17.14 2.97
CA VAL A 189 -2.84 17.94 2.48
C VAL A 189 -3.33 19.34 2.12
N VAL A 190 -4.48 19.45 1.47
CA VAL A 190 -5.12 20.74 1.18
C VAL A 190 -5.62 21.38 2.47
N LEU A 191 -5.20 22.61 2.75
CA LEU A 191 -5.59 23.32 3.96
C LEU A 191 -7.10 23.62 3.96
N GLN A 192 -7.77 23.47 5.10
CA GLN A 192 -9.21 23.77 5.22
C GLN A 192 -9.57 25.17 4.66
N PRO A 193 -8.88 26.28 5.03
CA PRO A 193 -9.27 27.60 4.53
C PRO A 193 -9.15 27.74 3.02
N VAL A 194 -8.18 27.05 2.41
CA VAL A 194 -7.99 26.99 0.95
C VAL A 194 -9.17 26.26 0.30
N PHE A 195 -9.51 25.06 0.80
CA PHE A 195 -10.65 24.30 0.29
C PHE A 195 -11.96 25.09 0.40
N ARG A 196 -12.16 25.80 1.51
CA ARG A 196 -13.34 26.65 1.71
C ARG A 196 -13.44 27.75 0.64
N ILE A 197 -12.33 28.42 0.32
CA ILE A 197 -12.31 29.43 -0.77
C ILE A 197 -12.72 28.78 -2.10
N TRP A 198 -12.17 27.61 -2.41
CA TRP A 198 -12.47 26.91 -3.66
C TRP A 198 -13.95 26.56 -3.79
N ILE A 199 -14.53 25.93 -2.77
CA ILE A 199 -15.95 25.52 -2.82
C ILE A 199 -16.89 26.74 -2.77
N ASP A 200 -16.49 27.82 -2.10
CA ASP A 200 -17.26 29.06 -2.02
C ASP A 200 -17.28 29.81 -3.35
N GLU A 201 -16.13 30.08 -3.92
CA GLU A 201 -16.03 30.81 -5.19
C GLU A 201 -16.58 29.99 -6.38
N LEU A 202 -16.44 28.66 -6.37
CA LEU A 202 -17.02 27.80 -7.40
C LEU A 202 -18.56 27.95 -7.44
N TRP A 203 -19.22 27.95 -6.28
CA TRP A 203 -20.66 28.15 -6.23
C TRP A 203 -21.07 29.60 -6.49
N ASN A 204 -20.34 30.57 -5.95
CA ASN A 204 -20.69 31.97 -6.12
C ASN A 204 -20.60 32.40 -7.58
N GLU A 205 -19.58 31.92 -8.31
CA GLU A 205 -19.39 32.26 -9.73
C GLU A 205 -20.27 31.41 -10.65
N PHE A 206 -20.37 30.09 -10.41
CA PHE A 206 -20.99 29.15 -11.35
C PHE A 206 -22.24 28.44 -10.83
N GLY A 207 -22.68 28.69 -9.60
CA GLY A 207 -23.78 27.97 -8.95
C GLY A 207 -25.09 28.07 -9.73
N ARG A 208 -25.35 29.20 -10.40
CA ARG A 208 -26.50 29.34 -11.29
C ARG A 208 -26.40 28.41 -12.52
N ILE A 209 -25.26 28.39 -13.19
CA ILE A 209 -25.01 27.52 -14.36
C ILE A 209 -25.13 26.05 -13.96
N LEU A 210 -24.54 25.67 -12.82
CA LEU A 210 -24.61 24.30 -12.28
C LEU A 210 -26.03 23.90 -11.89
N ALA A 211 -26.79 24.81 -11.27
CA ALA A 211 -28.18 24.55 -10.88
C ALA A 211 -29.09 24.39 -12.11
N GLU A 212 -28.99 25.29 -13.09
CA GLU A 212 -29.77 25.25 -14.33
C GLU A 212 -29.39 24.05 -15.21
N GLY A 213 -28.09 23.71 -15.26
CA GLY A 213 -27.58 22.56 -16.01
C GLY A 213 -27.77 22.68 -17.53
N ASN A 214 -27.75 23.92 -18.06
CA ASN A 214 -27.89 24.16 -19.49
C ASN A 214 -26.68 23.57 -20.26
N PRO A 215 -26.88 22.69 -21.26
CA PRO A 215 -25.77 22.00 -21.94
C PRO A 215 -24.73 22.93 -22.59
N GLU A 216 -25.15 24.04 -23.21
CA GLU A 216 -24.25 24.97 -23.90
C GLU A 216 -23.40 25.76 -22.90
N GLN A 217 -24.01 26.21 -21.79
CA GLN A 217 -23.29 26.88 -20.72
C GLN A 217 -22.34 25.93 -19.99
N MET A 218 -22.71 24.66 -19.80
CA MET A 218 -21.84 23.64 -19.22
C MET A 218 -20.63 23.34 -20.10
N ARG A 219 -20.80 23.30 -21.42
CA ARG A 219 -19.68 23.19 -22.38
C ARG A 219 -18.78 24.41 -22.32
N SER A 220 -19.36 25.62 -22.26
CA SER A 220 -18.59 26.87 -22.14
C SER A 220 -17.78 26.92 -20.83
N LEU A 221 -18.36 26.44 -19.72
CA LEU A 221 -17.66 26.32 -18.44
C LEU A 221 -16.53 25.27 -18.53
N SER A 222 -16.79 24.13 -19.15
CA SER A 222 -15.75 23.12 -19.36
C SER A 222 -14.56 23.67 -20.15
N GLU A 223 -14.82 24.39 -21.24
CA GLU A 223 -13.79 25.03 -22.06
C GLU A 223 -12.97 26.05 -21.25
N LEU A 224 -13.62 26.85 -20.40
CA LEU A 224 -12.94 27.76 -19.47
C LEU A 224 -12.00 27.01 -18.52
N VAL A 225 -12.49 25.93 -17.88
CA VAL A 225 -11.70 25.15 -16.92
C VAL A 225 -10.51 24.47 -17.59
N TRP A 226 -10.69 23.92 -18.80
CA TRP A 226 -9.58 23.39 -19.60
C TRP A 226 -8.54 24.45 -19.94
N ARG A 227 -8.98 25.63 -20.39
CA ARG A 227 -8.07 26.73 -20.73
C ARG A 227 -7.27 27.18 -19.51
N ASN A 228 -7.91 27.28 -18.35
CA ASN A 228 -7.24 27.63 -17.11
C ASN A 228 -6.23 26.54 -16.72
N THR A 229 -6.62 25.27 -16.75
CA THR A 229 -5.78 24.12 -16.39
C THR A 229 -4.50 24.05 -17.24
N ARG A 230 -4.58 24.35 -18.54
CA ARG A 230 -3.42 24.36 -19.45
C ARG A 230 -2.47 25.54 -19.25
N ARG A 231 -2.84 26.55 -18.46
CA ARG A 231 -1.97 27.69 -18.15
C ARG A 231 -1.12 27.38 -16.91
N PRO A 232 0.19 27.65 -16.94
CA PRO A 232 1.04 27.56 -15.75
C PRO A 232 0.55 28.48 -14.63
N MET A 233 0.71 28.03 -13.39
CA MET A 233 0.42 28.86 -12.21
C MET A 233 1.64 29.72 -11.87
N ARG A 234 1.43 31.02 -11.66
CA ARG A 234 2.50 31.94 -11.23
C ARG A 234 2.60 31.93 -9.70
N ILE A 235 3.79 31.69 -9.17
CA ILE A 235 4.07 31.65 -7.74
C ILE A 235 5.22 32.64 -7.47
N HIS A 236 5.16 33.37 -6.35
CA HIS A 236 6.24 34.25 -5.91
C HIS A 236 6.34 34.27 -4.39
N GLY A 237 7.51 34.60 -3.85
CA GLY A 237 7.83 34.49 -2.42
C GLY A 237 7.03 35.39 -1.48
N SER A 238 6.42 36.46 -2.01
CA SER A 238 5.53 37.37 -1.26
C SER A 238 4.05 37.01 -1.36
N MET A 239 3.69 35.97 -2.11
CA MET A 239 2.29 35.57 -2.30
C MET A 239 1.69 35.06 -0.99
N THR A 240 0.47 35.49 -0.67
CA THR A 240 -0.23 34.97 0.51
C THR A 240 -0.97 33.66 0.21
N ALA A 241 -1.28 32.89 1.26
CA ALA A 241 -2.04 31.63 1.12
C ALA A 241 -3.42 31.86 0.48
N ARG A 242 -4.02 33.03 0.76
CA ARG A 242 -5.31 33.44 0.19
C ARG A 242 -5.19 33.79 -1.29
N GLU A 243 -4.17 34.52 -1.68
CA GLU A 243 -3.91 34.84 -3.09
C GLU A 243 -3.67 33.57 -3.91
N TRP A 244 -2.87 32.65 -3.37
CA TRP A 244 -2.63 31.35 -3.99
C TRP A 244 -3.91 30.53 -4.14
N ALA A 245 -4.75 30.45 -3.09
CA ALA A 245 -6.03 29.77 -3.16
C ALA A 245 -6.93 30.36 -4.27
N LYS A 246 -7.01 31.69 -4.34
CA LYS A 246 -7.82 32.42 -5.34
C LYS A 246 -7.30 32.29 -6.77
N SER A 247 -6.01 32.01 -6.95
CA SER A 247 -5.41 31.84 -8.27
C SER A 247 -5.97 30.64 -9.05
N ALA A 248 -6.65 29.71 -8.37
CA ALA A 248 -7.25 28.50 -8.96
C ALA A 248 -8.77 28.40 -8.74
N SER A 249 -9.45 29.48 -8.35
CA SER A 249 -10.90 29.49 -8.08
C SER A 249 -11.67 30.59 -8.81
N GLY A 250 -13.00 30.59 -8.67
CA GLY A 250 -13.89 31.47 -9.42
C GLY A 250 -13.65 31.33 -10.92
N ARG A 251 -13.47 32.43 -11.66
CA ARG A 251 -13.18 32.38 -13.11
C ARG A 251 -11.84 31.73 -13.47
N ASN A 252 -10.96 31.51 -12.50
CA ASN A 252 -9.70 30.79 -12.67
C ASN A 252 -9.81 29.30 -12.29
N LEU A 253 -11.03 28.77 -12.12
CA LEU A 253 -11.26 27.36 -11.78
C LEU A 253 -10.48 26.42 -12.69
N ARG A 254 -9.84 25.42 -12.09
CA ARG A 254 -9.01 24.41 -12.77
C ARG A 254 -9.48 22.98 -12.44
N TRP A 255 -9.10 22.02 -13.28
CA TRP A 255 -9.48 20.60 -13.11
C TRP A 255 -8.89 19.98 -11.84
N GLU A 256 -7.71 20.43 -11.39
CA GLU A 256 -7.10 19.97 -10.15
C GLU A 256 -8.04 20.26 -8.95
N VAL A 257 -8.62 21.46 -8.90
CA VAL A 257 -9.54 21.89 -7.83
C VAL A 257 -10.85 21.13 -7.88
N VAL A 258 -11.43 20.95 -9.08
CA VAL A 258 -12.64 20.12 -9.25
C VAL A 258 -12.39 18.69 -8.79
N GLY A 259 -11.23 18.14 -9.13
CA GLY A 259 -10.74 16.85 -8.70
C GLY A 259 -10.67 16.72 -7.17
N VAL A 260 -10.01 17.67 -6.50
CA VAL A 260 -9.91 17.71 -5.02
C VAL A 260 -11.30 17.69 -4.37
N VAL A 261 -12.23 18.51 -4.86
CA VAL A 261 -13.60 18.57 -4.31
C VAL A 261 -14.28 17.21 -4.41
N LEU A 262 -14.23 16.57 -5.59
CA LEU A 262 -14.85 15.26 -5.82
C LEU A 262 -14.17 14.16 -4.99
N SER A 263 -12.84 14.14 -4.93
CA SER A 263 -12.09 13.16 -4.13
C SER A 263 -12.39 13.28 -2.65
N LEU A 264 -12.39 14.49 -2.08
CA LEU A 264 -12.70 14.69 -0.67
C LEU A 264 -14.13 14.29 -0.33
N VAL A 265 -15.10 14.61 -1.18
CA VAL A 265 -16.50 14.18 -0.99
C VAL A 265 -16.62 12.66 -1.03
N GLY A 266 -15.96 12.01 -1.98
CA GLY A 266 -15.90 10.55 -2.05
C GLY A 266 -15.26 9.92 -0.82
N LEU A 267 -14.19 10.53 -0.32
CA LEU A 267 -13.44 10.05 0.85
C LEU A 267 -14.23 10.20 2.15
N ILE A 268 -14.94 11.31 2.31
CA ILE A 268 -15.85 11.48 3.44
C ILE A 268 -16.96 10.45 3.33
N ALA A 269 -17.59 10.33 2.17
CA ALA A 269 -18.67 9.38 1.96
C ALA A 269 -18.27 7.95 2.33
N VAL A 270 -17.12 7.46 1.84
CA VAL A 270 -16.65 6.09 2.16
C VAL A 270 -16.32 5.89 3.63
N ASN A 271 -16.16 6.93 4.45
CA ASN A 271 -15.93 6.77 5.89
C ASN A 271 -17.19 6.81 6.76
N LEU A 272 -18.33 7.21 6.18
CA LEU A 272 -19.60 7.28 6.91
C LEU A 272 -20.31 5.94 7.02
N SER A 273 -21.35 5.90 7.85
CA SER A 273 -22.24 4.74 7.97
C SER A 273 -23.24 4.67 6.79
N ASN A 274 -23.64 3.46 6.37
CA ASN A 274 -24.63 3.27 5.29
C ASN A 274 -26.01 3.86 5.59
N TRP A 275 -26.32 4.10 6.86
CA TRP A 275 -27.59 4.67 7.34
C TRP A 275 -27.49 6.16 7.65
N ASP A 276 -26.40 6.81 7.25
CA ASP A 276 -26.20 8.23 7.51
C ASP A 276 -27.19 9.08 6.71
N THR A 277 -27.93 9.95 7.39
CA THR A 277 -28.99 10.76 6.77
C THR A 277 -28.45 11.79 5.78
N ILE A 278 -27.13 12.02 5.74
CA ILE A 278 -26.53 12.89 4.74
C ILE A 278 -26.80 12.41 3.31
N PHE A 279 -26.91 11.09 3.11
CA PHE A 279 -27.20 10.49 1.81
C PHE A 279 -28.65 10.73 1.35
N ASP A 280 -29.59 11.00 2.27
CA ASP A 280 -30.99 11.31 1.94
C ASP A 280 -31.12 12.63 1.15
N SER A 281 -30.12 13.50 1.26
CA SER A 281 -30.10 14.80 0.57
C SER A 281 -29.58 14.72 -0.88
N ILE A 282 -29.09 13.56 -1.31
CA ILE A 282 -28.64 13.32 -2.68
C ILE A 282 -29.87 13.18 -3.59
N ARG A 283 -29.87 13.89 -4.72
CA ARG A 283 -31.05 13.96 -5.62
C ARG A 283 -31.50 12.60 -6.14
N GLU A 284 -30.55 11.70 -6.36
CA GLU A 284 -30.83 10.35 -6.79
C GLU A 284 -31.33 9.52 -5.60
N ARG A 285 -32.59 9.08 -5.65
CA ARG A 285 -33.17 8.29 -4.57
C ARG A 285 -32.46 6.94 -4.45
N TYR A 286 -32.00 6.62 -3.25
CA TYR A 286 -31.42 5.33 -2.85
C TYR A 286 -30.09 4.99 -3.52
N VAL A 287 -29.05 5.77 -3.26
CA VAL A 287 -27.66 5.40 -3.57
C VAL A 287 -26.97 4.99 -2.26
N ASP A 288 -26.47 3.77 -2.18
CA ASP A 288 -25.67 3.34 -1.03
C ASP A 288 -24.31 4.07 -1.02
N ARG A 289 -23.69 4.14 0.16
CA ARG A 289 -22.40 4.79 0.39
C ARG A 289 -21.33 4.38 -0.63
N ALA A 290 -21.15 3.08 -0.85
CA ALA A 290 -20.05 2.57 -1.67
C ALA A 290 -20.25 2.95 -3.14
N THR A 291 -21.49 2.86 -3.63
CA THR A 291 -21.86 3.31 -4.97
C THR A 291 -21.63 4.81 -5.14
N PHE A 292 -22.03 5.63 -4.17
CA PHE A 292 -21.81 7.09 -4.24
C PHE A 292 -20.31 7.44 -4.23
N ALA A 293 -19.54 6.86 -3.31
CA ALA A 293 -18.10 7.09 -3.22
C ALA A 293 -17.35 6.62 -4.48
N GLU A 294 -17.69 5.46 -5.05
CA GLU A 294 -17.10 5.00 -6.32
C GLU A 294 -17.46 5.93 -7.49
N ARG A 295 -18.64 6.54 -7.47
CA ARG A 295 -19.00 7.52 -8.50
C ARG A 295 -18.18 8.80 -8.38
N MET A 296 -17.97 9.30 -7.16
CA MET A 296 -17.07 10.44 -6.91
C MET A 296 -15.64 10.11 -7.35
N ARG A 297 -15.14 8.90 -7.03
CA ARG A 297 -13.82 8.42 -7.46
C ARG A 297 -13.69 8.31 -8.98
N LYS A 298 -14.72 7.85 -9.69
CA LYS A 298 -14.71 7.82 -11.17
C LYS A 298 -14.67 9.24 -11.76
N ALA A 299 -15.39 10.17 -11.14
CA ALA A 299 -15.39 11.56 -11.58
C ALA A 299 -14.05 12.26 -11.31
N SER A 300 -13.44 12.03 -10.14
CA SER A 300 -12.08 12.51 -9.85
C SER A 300 -11.06 11.90 -10.82
N GLU A 301 -11.18 10.62 -11.17
CA GLU A 301 -10.30 9.96 -12.13
C GLU A 301 -10.33 10.63 -13.52
N TYR A 302 -11.51 11.09 -13.99
CA TYR A 302 -11.57 11.91 -15.21
C TYR A 302 -10.82 13.24 -15.05
N CYS A 303 -10.96 13.93 -13.92
CA CYS A 303 -10.18 15.15 -13.64
C CYS A 303 -8.67 14.88 -13.66
N LEU A 304 -8.20 13.74 -13.12
CA LEU A 304 -6.79 13.34 -13.20
C LEU A 304 -6.34 13.16 -14.65
N CYS A 305 -7.15 12.47 -15.48
CA CYS A 305 -6.85 12.33 -16.91
C CYS A 305 -6.79 13.69 -17.61
N PHE A 306 -7.70 14.62 -17.29
CA PHE A 306 -7.68 15.97 -17.87
C PHE A 306 -6.44 16.77 -17.46
N CYS A 307 -5.99 16.63 -16.20
CA CYS A 307 -4.74 17.24 -15.73
C CYS A 307 -3.51 16.64 -16.41
N TYR A 308 -3.48 15.31 -16.56
CA TYR A 308 -2.42 14.60 -17.28
C TYR A 308 -2.33 15.05 -18.75
N GLU A 309 -3.45 15.12 -19.45
CA GLU A 309 -3.51 15.62 -20.84
C GLU A 309 -3.15 17.11 -20.97
N SER A 310 -3.30 17.86 -19.89
CA SER A 310 -2.90 19.26 -19.81
C SER A 310 -1.44 19.44 -19.36
N GLU A 311 -0.69 18.34 -19.20
CA GLU A 311 0.71 18.32 -18.75
C GLU A 311 0.93 19.08 -17.44
N VAL A 312 -0.05 19.00 -16.53
CA VAL A 312 -0.01 19.71 -15.26
C VAL A 312 1.01 19.08 -14.33
N LEU A 313 1.90 19.91 -13.79
CA LEU A 313 2.77 19.55 -12.68
C LEU A 313 2.91 20.76 -11.73
N ASN A 314 2.03 20.86 -10.75
CA ASN A 314 2.02 21.93 -9.74
C ASN A 314 1.58 21.40 -8.36
N ASP A 315 1.66 22.25 -7.33
CA ASP A 315 1.35 21.88 -5.95
C ASP A 315 -0.09 21.40 -5.75
N ILE A 316 -1.08 22.01 -6.43
CA ILE A 316 -2.50 21.59 -6.32
C ILE A 316 -2.68 20.20 -6.94
N TYR A 317 -2.02 19.93 -8.08
CA TYR A 317 -2.08 18.64 -8.73
C TYR A 317 -1.52 17.52 -7.86
N VAL A 318 -0.38 17.74 -7.19
CA VAL A 318 0.18 16.71 -6.29
C VAL A 318 -0.69 16.50 -5.05
N CYS A 319 -1.27 17.58 -4.49
CA CYS A 319 -2.29 17.45 -3.45
C CYS A 319 -3.47 16.59 -3.92
N PHE A 320 -3.97 16.86 -5.12
CA PHE A 320 -5.07 16.12 -5.72
C PHE A 320 -4.74 14.64 -5.94
N MET A 321 -3.57 14.34 -6.50
CA MET A 321 -3.10 12.95 -6.69
C MET A 321 -3.01 12.20 -5.37
N PHE A 322 -2.52 12.86 -4.30
CA PHE A 322 -2.44 12.24 -2.99
C PHE A 322 -3.82 11.98 -2.38
N GLU A 323 -4.76 12.92 -2.47
CA GLU A 323 -6.13 12.70 -1.97
C GLU A 323 -6.89 11.64 -2.78
N ASP A 324 -6.69 11.56 -4.11
CA ASP A 324 -7.23 10.47 -4.93
C ASP A 324 -6.64 9.10 -4.55
N LEU A 325 -5.33 9.03 -4.25
CA LEU A 325 -4.68 7.82 -3.75
C LEU A 325 -5.35 7.31 -2.47
N VAL A 326 -5.57 8.19 -1.48
CA VAL A 326 -6.24 7.83 -0.23
C VAL A 326 -7.67 7.32 -0.49
N LEU A 327 -8.42 7.98 -1.38
CA LEU A 327 -9.75 7.52 -1.77
C LEU A 327 -9.72 6.13 -2.45
N VAL A 328 -8.76 5.90 -3.35
CA VAL A 328 -8.58 4.61 -4.03
C VAL A 328 -8.33 3.49 -3.02
N GLU A 329 -7.54 3.74 -1.97
CA GLU A 329 -7.27 2.77 -0.92
C GLU A 329 -8.50 2.48 -0.06
N CYS A 330 -9.25 3.50 0.36
CA CYS A 330 -10.49 3.29 1.11
C CYS A 330 -11.53 2.48 0.33
N LEU A 331 -11.55 2.58 -1.01
CA LEU A 331 -12.51 1.87 -1.87
C LEU A 331 -12.05 0.51 -2.37
N LYS A 332 -10.76 0.35 -2.69
CA LYS A 332 -10.22 -0.87 -3.33
C LYS A 332 -9.31 -1.69 -2.41
N GLY A 333 -8.79 -1.09 -1.35
CA GLY A 333 -7.90 -1.69 -0.36
C GLY A 333 -6.42 -1.44 -0.63
N ASP A 334 -5.64 -1.45 0.44
CA ASP A 334 -4.20 -1.15 0.44
C ASP A 334 -3.39 -2.17 -0.39
N ALA A 335 -3.83 -3.43 -0.43
CA ALA A 335 -3.18 -4.47 -1.23
C ALA A 335 -3.51 -4.40 -2.73
N HIS A 336 -4.46 -3.54 -3.13
CA HIS A 336 -4.94 -3.52 -4.50
C HIS A 336 -3.89 -2.90 -5.44
N TYR A 337 -3.72 -3.50 -6.63
CA TYR A 337 -2.73 -3.03 -7.62
C TYR A 337 -2.88 -1.54 -7.97
N ALA A 338 -4.12 -1.05 -8.07
CA ALA A 338 -4.40 0.36 -8.34
C ALA A 338 -3.83 1.30 -7.27
N ALA A 339 -3.91 0.95 -5.98
CA ALA A 339 -3.29 1.74 -4.91
C ALA A 339 -1.76 1.77 -5.08
N TRP A 340 -1.15 0.60 -5.32
CA TRP A 340 0.30 0.51 -5.58
C TRP A 340 0.77 1.35 -6.77
N GLN A 341 0.00 1.37 -7.87
CA GLN A 341 0.31 2.17 -9.05
C GLN A 341 0.21 3.67 -8.73
N ARG A 342 -0.89 4.10 -8.10
CA ARG A 342 -1.11 5.51 -7.71
C ARG A 342 -0.03 6.03 -6.77
N THR A 343 0.41 5.22 -5.79
CA THR A 343 1.54 5.57 -4.93
C THR A 343 2.81 5.84 -5.73
N GLY A 344 3.06 5.08 -6.80
CA GLY A 344 4.18 5.32 -7.71
C GLY A 344 4.07 6.64 -8.44
N GLU A 345 2.91 6.91 -9.04
CA GLU A 345 2.64 8.17 -9.76
C GLU A 345 2.84 9.40 -8.86
N VAL A 346 2.37 9.35 -7.59
CA VAL A 346 2.62 10.40 -6.61
C VAL A 346 4.12 10.55 -6.33
N CYS A 347 4.84 9.46 -6.07
CA CYS A 347 6.28 9.51 -5.80
C CYS A 347 7.08 10.12 -6.97
N ASP A 348 6.71 9.77 -8.21
CA ASP A 348 7.35 10.31 -9.40
C ASP A 348 7.11 11.82 -9.53
N ALA A 349 5.89 12.29 -9.25
CA ALA A 349 5.56 13.72 -9.23
C ALA A 349 6.34 14.50 -8.15
N ILE A 350 6.47 13.93 -6.94
CA ILE A 350 7.30 14.47 -5.84
C ILE A 350 8.76 14.66 -6.29
N VAL A 351 9.32 13.67 -7.00
CA VAL A 351 10.70 13.72 -7.48
C VAL A 351 10.84 14.74 -8.61
N ALA A 352 9.91 14.72 -9.57
CA ALA A 352 9.91 15.64 -10.71
C ALA A 352 9.84 17.11 -10.28
N MET A 353 9.02 17.42 -9.27
CA MET A 353 8.92 18.76 -8.68
C MET A 353 10.09 19.13 -7.75
N GLY A 354 11.01 18.22 -7.47
CA GLY A 354 12.14 18.47 -6.58
C GLY A 354 11.78 18.56 -5.08
N LEU A 355 10.57 18.16 -4.67
CA LEU A 355 10.12 18.30 -3.27
C LEU A 355 10.94 17.44 -2.29
N HIS A 356 11.61 16.40 -2.79
CA HIS A 356 12.55 15.56 -2.03
C HIS A 356 13.87 16.27 -1.67
N GLN A 357 14.19 17.42 -2.27
CA GLN A 357 15.49 18.10 -2.11
C GLN A 357 15.50 19.16 -1.00
N GLY A 358 14.35 19.40 -0.38
CA GLY A 358 14.17 20.40 0.68
C GLY A 358 13.22 21.51 0.25
N ASN A 359 12.40 21.97 1.18
CA ASN A 359 11.28 22.87 0.91
C ASN A 359 11.39 24.07 1.84
N ARG A 360 12.15 25.09 1.42
CA ARG A 360 12.39 26.29 2.21
C ARG A 360 11.75 27.51 1.56
N PRO A 361 11.27 28.48 2.35
CA PRO A 361 10.83 29.75 1.79
C PRO A 361 11.99 30.44 1.07
N GLY A 362 11.66 31.18 0.01
CA GLY A 362 12.63 31.89 -0.82
C GLY A 362 11.94 32.81 -1.83
N PRO A 363 12.70 33.40 -2.77
CA PRO A 363 12.17 34.36 -3.75
C PRO A 363 10.99 33.83 -4.58
N GLU A 364 10.98 32.52 -4.86
CA GLU A 364 9.97 31.83 -5.67
C GLU A 364 9.02 30.94 -4.83
N CYS A 365 9.12 30.97 -3.49
CA CYS A 365 8.32 30.09 -2.63
C CYS A 365 7.96 30.80 -1.32
N PRO A 366 6.68 31.16 -1.10
CA PRO A 366 6.24 31.77 0.15
C PRO A 366 6.24 30.75 1.29
N PHE A 367 6.26 31.24 2.54
CA PHE A 367 6.33 30.42 3.75
C PHE A 367 5.26 29.31 3.80
N PHE A 368 3.97 29.66 3.62
CA PHE A 368 2.90 28.68 3.72
C PHE A 368 3.04 27.55 2.70
N LEU A 369 3.53 27.87 1.49
CA LEU A 369 3.70 26.91 0.41
C LEU A 369 4.90 26.00 0.68
N ALA A 370 5.97 26.54 1.26
CA ALA A 370 7.11 25.74 1.71
C ALA A 370 6.68 24.69 2.76
N GLU A 371 5.85 25.08 3.73
CA GLU A 371 5.29 24.15 4.72
C GLU A 371 4.30 23.15 4.10
N LEU A 372 3.45 23.59 3.17
CA LEU A 372 2.56 22.70 2.41
C LEU A 372 3.35 21.64 1.63
N ARG A 373 4.44 22.04 0.97
CA ARG A 373 5.35 21.12 0.26
C ARG A 373 6.02 20.13 1.21
N LYS A 374 6.40 20.53 2.42
CA LYS A 374 6.85 19.59 3.45
C LYS A 374 5.74 18.61 3.82
N LYS A 375 4.50 19.08 4.06
CA LYS A 375 3.34 18.21 4.34
C LYS A 375 3.14 17.18 3.22
N ILE A 376 3.10 17.62 1.97
CA ILE A 376 2.97 16.77 0.77
C ILE A 376 4.09 15.73 0.72
N PHE A 377 5.35 16.16 0.85
CA PHE A 377 6.51 15.28 0.76
C PHE A 377 6.50 14.21 1.86
N VAL A 378 6.31 14.58 3.13
CA VAL A 378 6.34 13.61 4.23
C VAL A 378 5.13 12.67 4.18
N SER A 379 3.98 13.13 3.68
CA SER A 379 2.81 12.29 3.43
C SER A 379 3.11 11.22 2.38
N ALA A 380 3.60 11.61 1.20
CA ALA A 380 3.98 10.68 0.14
C ALA A 380 5.10 9.72 0.57
N TYR A 381 6.12 10.25 1.26
CA TYR A 381 7.21 9.45 1.81
C TYR A 381 6.70 8.41 2.79
N GLY A 382 5.86 8.77 3.76
CA GLY A 382 5.32 7.83 4.74
C GLY A 382 4.45 6.76 4.08
N HIS A 383 3.64 7.17 3.11
CA HIS A 383 2.75 6.27 2.38
C HIS A 383 3.49 5.21 1.58
N ASP A 384 4.57 5.59 0.90
CA ASP A 384 5.47 4.65 0.22
C ASP A 384 6.00 3.58 1.19
N LYS A 385 6.23 3.92 2.47
CA LYS A 385 6.78 2.98 3.48
C LYS A 385 5.70 2.07 4.04
N VAL A 386 4.48 2.58 4.22
CA VAL A 386 3.32 1.74 4.56
C VAL A 386 3.15 0.67 3.49
N VAL A 387 3.12 1.04 2.22
CA VAL A 387 2.92 0.06 1.15
C VAL A 387 4.13 -0.87 0.96
N ALA A 388 5.35 -0.34 1.07
CA ALA A 388 6.58 -1.13 0.98
C ALA A 388 6.69 -2.19 2.10
N THR A 389 6.38 -1.81 3.35
CA THR A 389 6.39 -2.74 4.49
C THR A 389 5.28 -3.78 4.39
N PHE A 390 4.09 -3.38 3.97
CA PHE A 390 2.96 -4.28 3.81
C PHE A 390 3.20 -5.32 2.71
N LEU A 391 3.71 -4.90 1.54
CA LEU A 391 3.96 -5.78 0.39
C LEU A 391 5.35 -6.42 0.38
N GLY A 392 6.25 -6.06 1.30
CA GLY A 392 7.64 -6.54 1.34
C GLY A 392 8.46 -6.14 0.13
N ARG A 393 8.28 -4.90 -0.34
CA ARG A 393 8.96 -4.38 -1.53
C ARG A 393 9.94 -3.28 -1.14
N PRO A 394 10.98 -3.04 -1.93
CA PRO A 394 11.81 -1.85 -1.76
C PRO A 394 10.95 -0.57 -1.86
N PRO A 395 11.16 0.40 -0.97
CA PRO A 395 10.49 1.70 -1.07
C PRO A 395 11.03 2.48 -2.27
N ARG A 396 10.19 3.33 -2.88
CA ARG A 396 10.56 4.17 -4.03
C ARG A 396 11.36 5.40 -3.61
N LEU A 397 10.98 6.02 -2.49
CA LEU A 397 11.63 7.24 -1.99
C LEU A 397 12.62 6.89 -0.89
N SER A 398 13.89 6.64 -1.20
CA SER A 398 14.86 6.35 -0.14
C SER A 398 15.29 7.63 0.59
N HIS A 399 15.29 7.59 1.93
CA HIS A 399 15.77 8.69 2.77
C HIS A 399 17.22 9.10 2.48
N ARG A 400 18.03 8.21 1.88
CA ARG A 400 19.42 8.50 1.50
C ARG A 400 19.52 9.57 0.40
N TYR A 401 18.46 9.73 -0.40
CA TYR A 401 18.38 10.71 -1.49
C TYR A 401 17.35 11.81 -1.21
N CYS A 402 16.75 11.81 -0.02
CA CYS A 402 15.75 12.79 0.37
C CYS A 402 16.21 13.64 1.55
N LYS A 403 15.95 14.94 1.47
CA LYS A 403 16.15 15.86 2.57
C LYS A 403 14.91 15.87 3.45
N MET A 404 14.97 15.14 4.56
CA MET A 404 13.86 15.02 5.51
C MET A 404 13.70 16.29 6.35
N GLU A 405 12.86 17.21 5.89
CA GLU A 405 12.41 18.40 6.63
C GLU A 405 10.93 18.21 7.03
N TYR A 406 10.64 18.23 8.34
CA TYR A 406 9.28 18.07 8.84
C TYR A 406 8.51 19.41 8.82
N PRO A 407 7.20 19.41 8.50
CA PRO A 407 6.38 20.62 8.58
C PRO A 407 6.28 21.12 10.03
N LEU A 408 6.26 22.43 10.22
CA LEU A 408 6.02 23.05 11.52
C LEU A 408 4.65 22.64 12.07
N ASP A 409 4.57 22.42 13.37
CA ASP A 409 3.36 21.94 14.04
C ASP A 409 2.32 23.06 14.24
N LEU A 410 1.81 23.55 13.11
CA LEU A 410 0.79 24.58 13.01
C LEU A 410 -0.53 23.95 12.55
N SER A 411 -1.65 24.50 13.04
CA SER A 411 -2.97 24.22 12.47
C SER A 411 -3.12 24.82 11.07
N ASP A 412 -4.11 24.36 10.31
CA ASP A 412 -4.38 24.92 8.98
C ASP A 412 -4.70 26.43 9.03
N ASP A 413 -5.41 26.88 10.07
CA ASP A 413 -5.71 28.31 10.28
C ASP A 413 -4.45 29.13 10.58
N GLN A 414 -3.55 28.62 11.42
CA GLN A 414 -2.28 29.28 11.73
C GLN A 414 -1.39 29.36 10.50
N LEU A 415 -1.33 28.29 9.70
CA LEU A 415 -0.54 28.27 8.47
C LEU A 415 -1.11 29.20 7.39
N PHE A 416 -2.43 29.43 7.41
CA PHE A 416 -3.13 30.35 6.51
C PHE A 416 -3.10 31.82 6.98
N SER A 417 -2.69 32.08 8.22
CA SER A 417 -2.61 33.43 8.80
C SER A 417 -1.47 34.27 8.21
N GLU A 418 -1.55 35.59 8.39
CA GLU A 418 -0.63 36.57 7.82
C GLU A 418 -0.16 37.59 8.88
N GLY A 419 1.00 38.21 8.67
CA GLY A 419 1.51 39.29 9.52
C GLY A 419 1.63 38.90 11.00
N ALA A 420 1.13 39.76 11.89
CA ALA A 420 1.26 39.61 13.34
C ALA A 420 0.61 38.31 13.89
N GLU A 421 -0.45 37.81 13.26
CA GLU A 421 -1.09 36.56 13.67
C GLU A 421 -0.18 35.36 13.42
N LEU A 422 0.47 35.33 12.25
CA LEU A 422 1.44 34.29 11.90
C LEU A 422 2.68 34.37 12.79
N GLU A 423 3.20 35.58 13.02
CA GLU A 423 4.35 35.78 13.92
C GLU A 423 4.03 35.28 15.33
N ALA A 424 2.84 35.57 15.86
CA ALA A 424 2.40 35.06 17.15
C ALA A 424 2.32 33.53 17.16
N ALA A 425 1.79 32.90 16.10
CA ALA A 425 1.74 31.45 16.00
C ALA A 425 3.14 30.82 16.00
N LEU A 426 4.08 31.39 15.24
CA LEU A 426 5.47 30.90 15.18
C LEU A 426 6.20 30.99 16.53
N LEU A 427 5.91 32.01 17.35
CA LEU A 427 6.47 32.15 18.70
C LEU A 427 5.98 31.08 19.67
N THR A 428 4.91 30.36 19.35
CA THR A 428 4.39 29.25 20.16
C THR A 428 5.07 27.91 19.86
N LEU A 429 6.02 27.89 18.92
CA LEU A 429 6.76 26.69 18.56
C LEU A 429 8.06 26.58 19.35
N ASP A 430 8.46 25.35 19.67
CA ASP A 430 9.79 25.07 20.23
C ASP A 430 10.89 25.11 19.15
N ARG A 431 12.14 24.94 19.57
CA ARG A 431 13.30 24.91 18.65
C ARG A 431 13.26 23.81 17.59
N ASN A 432 12.47 22.77 17.82
CA ASN A 432 12.29 21.64 16.89
C ASN A 432 11.04 21.84 16.01
N GLY A 433 10.28 22.92 16.20
CA GLY A 433 9.05 23.24 15.48
C GLY A 433 7.79 22.54 16.01
N TRP A 434 7.81 22.00 17.23
CA TRP A 434 6.62 21.45 17.91
C TRP A 434 5.82 22.56 18.57
N ASN A 435 4.49 22.41 18.63
CA ASN A 435 3.67 23.36 19.37
C ASN A 435 3.91 23.20 20.88
N THR A 436 4.05 24.32 21.59
CA THR A 436 4.27 24.31 23.06
C THR A 436 2.96 24.37 23.86
N GLN A 437 1.84 24.57 23.19
CA GLN A 437 0.52 24.72 23.81
C GLN A 437 -0.15 23.38 24.14
N GLY A 438 0.39 22.26 23.65
CA GLY A 438 -0.20 20.94 23.85
C GLY A 438 -1.41 20.66 22.96
N CYS A 439 -1.59 21.43 21.89
CA CYS A 439 -2.65 21.24 20.92
C CYS A 439 -2.33 20.03 20.04
N LEU A 440 -3.30 19.13 19.86
CA LEU A 440 -3.18 18.00 18.94
C LEU A 440 -3.73 18.43 17.58
N ASN A 441 -2.81 18.75 16.67
CA ASN A 441 -3.16 19.07 15.28
C ASN A 441 -2.90 17.84 14.40
N ARG A 442 -3.47 17.84 13.18
CA ARG A 442 -3.13 16.81 12.19
C ARG A 442 -1.63 16.80 11.89
N THR A 443 -1.02 17.98 11.83
CA THR A 443 0.43 18.14 11.60
C THR A 443 1.26 17.53 12.72
N THR A 444 0.79 17.56 13.97
CA THR A 444 1.44 16.89 15.12
C THR A 444 1.64 15.41 14.82
N TRP A 445 0.56 14.73 14.40
CA TRP A 445 0.59 13.30 14.11
C TRP A 445 1.32 12.96 12.82
N LEU A 446 1.26 13.84 11.80
CA LEU A 446 2.03 13.69 10.57
C LEU A 446 3.55 13.70 10.85
N ARG A 447 4.00 14.56 11.78
CA ARG A 447 5.40 14.60 12.23
C ARG A 447 5.81 13.29 12.92
N VAL A 448 5.01 12.80 13.87
CA VAL A 448 5.28 11.52 14.55
C VAL A 448 5.31 10.36 13.55
N TRP A 449 4.30 10.25 12.69
CA TRP A 449 4.17 9.16 11.73
C TRP A 449 5.35 9.12 10.74
N SER A 450 5.72 10.27 10.16
CA SER A 450 6.83 10.35 9.19
C SER A 450 8.19 9.99 9.81
N GLN A 451 8.42 10.34 11.08
CA GLN A 451 9.62 9.92 11.81
C GLN A 451 9.67 8.39 11.99
N HIS A 452 8.55 7.76 12.32
CA HIS A 452 8.46 6.29 12.39
C HIS A 452 8.58 5.62 11.02
N CYS A 453 8.10 6.25 9.95
CA CYS A 453 8.28 5.72 8.59
C CYS A 453 9.76 5.65 8.19
N ARG A 454 10.61 6.56 8.68
CA ARG A 454 12.06 6.45 8.49
C ARG A 454 12.65 5.21 9.18
N LEU A 455 12.18 4.87 10.38
CA LEU A 455 12.58 3.62 11.05
C LEU A 455 12.11 2.39 10.26
N ARG A 456 10.92 2.45 9.65
CA ARG A 456 10.42 1.38 8.78
C ARG A 456 11.28 1.17 7.55
N GLU A 457 11.88 2.23 6.99
CA GLU A 457 12.88 2.09 5.91
C GLU A 457 14.14 1.38 6.40
N ASP A 458 14.70 1.75 7.56
CA ASP A 458 15.84 1.04 8.17
C ASP A 458 15.52 -0.46 8.39
N ILE A 459 14.29 -0.77 8.82
CA ILE A 459 13.81 -2.15 9.00
C ILE A 459 13.68 -2.88 7.66
N LEU A 460 13.19 -2.22 6.61
CA LEU A 460 13.12 -2.80 5.26
C LEU A 460 14.52 -3.16 4.73
N GLU A 461 15.54 -2.35 5.03
CA GLU A 461 16.92 -2.68 4.67
C GLU A 461 17.47 -3.89 5.44
N ILE A 462 17.01 -4.14 6.68
CA ILE A 462 17.34 -5.35 7.43
C ILE A 462 16.57 -6.56 6.84
N ALA A 463 15.28 -6.38 6.55
CA ALA A 463 14.42 -7.46 6.07
C ALA A 463 14.77 -7.91 4.64
N LEU A 464 15.00 -6.95 3.73
CA LEU A 464 15.18 -7.19 2.29
C LEU A 464 16.63 -7.06 1.81
N GLY A 465 17.54 -6.51 2.62
CA GLY A 465 18.92 -6.26 2.22
C GLY A 465 19.68 -7.53 1.85
N SER A 466 20.56 -7.44 0.85
CA SER A 466 21.40 -8.54 0.37
C SER A 466 22.60 -8.84 1.28
N ASP A 467 22.98 -7.91 2.15
CA ASP A 467 24.17 -8.04 2.98
C ASP A 467 23.83 -8.70 4.33
N ASP A 468 24.67 -9.65 4.74
CA ASP A 468 24.66 -10.30 6.06
C ASP A 468 25.61 -9.58 7.04
N GLU A 469 25.73 -8.24 6.92
CA GLU A 469 26.32 -7.44 8.00
C GLU A 469 25.56 -7.71 9.30
N ASP A 470 26.24 -7.50 10.44
CA ASP A 470 25.72 -7.77 11.79
C ASP A 470 24.26 -7.27 12.01
N ILE A 471 23.31 -8.17 11.72
CA ILE A 471 21.87 -7.92 11.73
C ILE A 471 21.41 -7.58 13.14
N GLU A 472 22.06 -8.19 14.15
CA GLU A 472 21.75 -7.94 15.54
C GLU A 472 22.16 -6.53 15.95
N ARG A 473 23.38 -6.08 15.60
CA ARG A 473 23.82 -4.69 15.83
C ARG A 473 22.89 -3.69 15.12
N ARG A 474 22.59 -3.90 13.84
CA ARG A 474 21.65 -3.03 13.10
C ARG A 474 20.27 -2.99 13.76
N GLY A 475 19.79 -4.14 14.22
CA GLY A 475 18.55 -4.24 14.98
C GLY A 475 18.58 -3.43 16.28
N GLN A 476 19.68 -3.49 17.03
CA GLN A 476 19.88 -2.70 18.25
C GLN A 476 19.92 -1.20 17.96
N GLU A 477 20.56 -0.78 16.86
CA GLU A 477 20.58 0.63 16.43
C GLU A 477 19.17 1.15 16.14
N VAL A 478 18.34 0.36 15.44
CA VAL A 478 16.95 0.75 15.19
C VAL A 478 16.15 0.85 16.49
N ARG A 479 16.34 -0.08 17.45
CA ARG A 479 15.70 0.01 18.78
C ARG A 479 16.09 1.27 19.53
N GLN A 480 17.39 1.60 19.56
CA GLN A 480 17.88 2.82 20.21
C GLN A 480 17.29 4.08 19.57
N LYS A 481 17.21 4.13 18.23
CA LYS A 481 16.55 5.26 17.53
C LYS A 481 15.06 5.36 17.90
N MET A 482 14.36 4.24 18.00
CA MET A 482 12.95 4.19 18.39
C MET A 482 12.74 4.67 19.83
N ASP A 483 13.55 4.21 20.78
CA ASP A 483 13.50 4.64 22.19
C ASP A 483 13.83 6.13 22.34
N HIS A 484 14.82 6.62 21.59
CA HIS A 484 15.16 8.03 21.55
C HIS A 484 14.01 8.87 20.97
N LEU A 485 13.37 8.41 19.90
CA LEU A 485 12.24 9.11 19.29
C LEU A 485 11.06 9.22 20.27
N HIS A 486 10.74 8.14 20.97
CA HIS A 486 9.66 8.11 21.96
C HIS A 486 9.97 9.01 23.17
N SER A 487 11.21 8.99 23.68
CA SER A 487 11.62 9.77 24.86
C SER A 487 11.83 11.26 24.60
N SER A 488 12.23 11.64 23.38
CA SER A 488 12.44 13.04 22.97
C SER A 488 11.17 13.77 22.54
N GLY A 489 10.08 13.03 22.35
CA GLY A 489 8.78 13.57 21.96
C GLY A 489 8.12 14.45 23.02
N PRO A 490 7.36 15.49 22.63
CA PRO A 490 6.67 16.35 23.60
C PRO A 490 5.62 15.59 24.42
N ALA A 491 5.30 16.08 25.62
CA ALA A 491 4.41 15.37 26.56
C ALA A 491 3.01 15.08 25.98
N HIS A 492 2.47 15.97 25.14
CA HIS A 492 1.14 15.82 24.57
C HIS A 492 1.03 14.67 23.54
N ILE A 493 2.15 14.17 22.98
CA ILE A 493 2.13 12.98 22.12
C ILE A 493 2.31 11.66 22.88
N GLN A 494 2.57 11.72 24.20
CA GLN A 494 2.72 10.54 25.06
C GLN A 494 1.38 10.06 25.65
N ILE A 495 0.27 10.73 25.31
CA ILE A 495 -1.07 10.38 25.77
C ILE A 495 -1.47 9.02 25.20
N THR A 496 -1.82 8.08 26.07
CA THR A 496 -2.23 6.74 25.65
C THR A 496 -3.65 6.71 25.05
N PRO A 497 -3.96 5.74 24.16
CA PRO A 497 -5.31 5.53 23.64
C PRO A 497 -6.37 5.38 24.74
N GLU A 498 -6.06 4.68 25.83
CA GLU A 498 -6.97 4.47 26.95
C GLU A 498 -7.25 5.78 27.70
N GLN A 499 -6.23 6.61 27.90
CA GLN A 499 -6.37 7.92 28.55
C GLN A 499 -7.29 8.84 27.72
N ILE A 500 -7.05 8.99 26.42
CA ILE A 500 -7.86 9.90 25.59
C ILE A 500 -9.32 9.43 25.45
N LEU A 501 -9.55 8.11 25.45
CA LEU A 501 -10.89 7.53 25.40
C LEU A 501 -11.64 7.59 26.74
N SER A 502 -10.93 7.57 27.86
CA SER A 502 -11.52 7.64 29.21
C SER A 502 -11.74 9.08 29.69
N ASP A 503 -10.87 10.00 29.27
CA ASP A 503 -10.95 11.40 29.68
C ASP A 503 -12.12 12.11 28.98
N THR A 504 -13.17 12.37 29.74
CA THR A 504 -14.36 13.13 29.31
C THR A 504 -14.28 14.61 29.69
N SER A 505 -13.21 15.03 30.39
CA SER A 505 -13.10 16.32 31.07
C SER A 505 -11.93 17.20 30.62
N SER A 506 -10.90 16.65 29.97
CA SER A 506 -9.71 17.42 29.62
C SER A 506 -9.93 18.29 28.37
N PRO A 507 -9.58 19.60 28.44
CA PRO A 507 -9.61 20.48 27.30
C PRO A 507 -8.37 20.23 26.43
N LEU A 508 -8.44 19.25 25.51
CA LEU A 508 -7.44 19.06 24.45
C LEU A 508 -7.53 20.14 23.34
N GLY A 509 -7.78 21.39 23.74
CA GLY A 509 -7.99 22.54 22.89
C GLY A 509 -8.49 23.73 23.71
N ILE A 510 -7.56 24.47 24.30
CA ILE A 510 -7.85 25.76 24.92
C ILE A 510 -8.03 26.77 23.78
N GLY A 511 -9.26 27.18 23.46
CA GLY A 511 -9.46 28.38 22.64
C GLY A 511 -10.66 28.49 21.69
N LEU A 512 -11.62 27.55 21.61
CA LEU A 512 -12.80 27.72 20.74
C LEU A 512 -14.14 27.39 21.44
N PRO A 513 -15.20 28.21 21.26
CA PRO A 513 -16.51 28.00 21.86
C PRO A 513 -17.31 26.93 21.10
N LEU A 514 -18.26 26.30 21.80
CA LEU A 514 -19.23 25.26 21.42
C LEU A 514 -18.87 23.82 21.85
N LYS A 515 -19.72 23.22 22.69
CA LYS A 515 -19.61 21.84 23.20
C LYS A 515 -19.51 20.79 22.07
N GLN A 516 -20.16 21.02 20.94
CA GLN A 516 -20.12 20.11 19.78
C GLN A 516 -18.74 20.06 19.11
N LYS A 517 -18.06 21.20 18.98
CA LYS A 517 -16.68 21.26 18.45
C LYS A 517 -15.70 20.51 19.36
N LYS A 518 -15.92 20.53 20.68
CA LYS A 518 -15.09 19.80 21.66
C LYS A 518 -15.22 18.28 21.52
N GLU A 519 -16.44 17.76 21.37
CA GLU A 519 -16.67 16.31 21.21
C GLU A 519 -16.19 15.80 19.85
N ALA A 520 -16.38 16.59 18.79
CA ALA A 520 -15.87 16.31 17.44
C ALA A 520 -14.33 16.21 17.42
N MET A 521 -13.63 17.19 17.99
CA MET A 521 -12.16 17.16 18.12
C MET A 521 -11.68 15.98 18.97
N ARG A 522 -12.46 15.56 19.99
CA ARG A 522 -12.15 14.40 20.81
C ARG A 522 -12.16 13.09 20.01
N GLN A 523 -13.16 12.87 19.15
CA GLN A 523 -13.23 11.68 18.30
C GLN A 523 -12.03 11.58 17.36
N VAL A 524 -11.70 12.67 16.69
CA VAL A 524 -10.56 12.75 15.75
C VAL A 524 -9.25 12.50 16.46
N ASN A 525 -9.01 13.20 17.57
CA ASN A 525 -7.78 13.05 18.33
C ASN A 525 -7.64 11.62 18.87
N ALA A 526 -8.73 11.02 19.38
CA ALA A 526 -8.71 9.64 19.82
C ALA A 526 -8.38 8.66 18.67
N MET A 527 -8.95 8.87 17.47
CA MET A 527 -8.65 8.05 16.30
C MET A 527 -7.18 8.18 15.87
N PHE A 528 -6.64 9.41 15.82
CA PHE A 528 -5.23 9.62 15.48
C PHE A 528 -4.28 9.04 16.53
N VAL A 529 -4.57 9.20 17.82
CA VAL A 529 -3.80 8.55 18.91
C VAL A 529 -3.80 7.04 18.71
N LEU A 530 -4.96 6.42 18.46
CA LEU A 530 -5.06 4.98 18.19
C LEU A 530 -4.22 4.57 16.96
N CYS A 531 -4.35 5.27 15.84
CA CYS A 531 -3.63 4.96 14.61
C CYS A 531 -2.11 5.09 14.78
N ILE A 532 -1.66 6.15 15.46
CA ILE A 532 -0.24 6.41 15.72
C ILE A 532 0.33 5.38 16.68
N HIS A 533 -0.30 5.16 17.83
CA HIS A 533 0.19 4.17 18.80
C HIS A 533 0.20 2.76 18.21
N THR A 534 -0.83 2.38 17.46
CA THR A 534 -0.82 1.08 16.76
C THR A 534 0.29 1.03 15.71
N GLY A 535 0.55 2.12 14.99
CA GLY A 535 1.64 2.23 14.02
C GLY A 535 3.05 2.19 14.64
N ILE A 536 3.22 2.73 15.85
CA ILE A 536 4.46 2.63 16.64
C ILE A 536 4.72 1.16 17.01
N ILE A 537 3.71 0.49 17.58
CA ILE A 537 3.82 -0.93 17.93
C ILE A 537 4.04 -1.79 16.68
N HIS A 538 3.40 -1.45 15.55
CA HIS A 538 3.62 -2.14 14.27
C HIS A 538 5.07 -1.96 13.80
N THR A 539 5.69 -0.81 14.03
CA THR A 539 7.12 -0.60 13.72
C THR A 539 8.02 -1.51 14.57
N GLU A 540 7.72 -1.64 15.87
CA GLU A 540 8.40 -2.60 16.76
C GLU A 540 8.18 -4.06 16.31
N PHE A 541 6.95 -4.39 15.93
CA PHE A 541 6.56 -5.71 15.41
C PHE A 541 7.34 -6.06 14.13
N LEU A 542 7.42 -5.13 13.18
CA LEU A 542 8.16 -5.31 11.93
C LEU A 542 9.65 -5.55 12.19
N LEU A 543 10.26 -4.79 13.11
CA LEU A 543 11.64 -4.98 13.49
C LEU A 543 11.86 -6.36 14.12
N GLN A 544 11.05 -6.73 15.12
CA GLN A 544 11.19 -8.02 15.79
C GLN A 544 10.97 -9.17 14.80
N ARG A 545 10.00 -9.04 13.88
CA ARG A 545 9.77 -10.03 12.83
C ARG A 545 10.97 -10.15 11.89
N ALA A 546 11.52 -9.03 11.42
CA ALA A 546 12.69 -9.03 10.55
C ALA A 546 13.89 -9.71 11.23
N LEU A 547 14.13 -9.43 12.51
CA LEU A 547 15.19 -10.08 13.29
C LEU A 547 14.93 -11.57 13.43
N THR A 548 13.75 -11.98 13.89
CA THR A 548 13.37 -13.39 14.04
C THR A 548 13.60 -14.18 12.74
N ILE A 549 13.25 -13.61 11.58
CA ILE A 549 13.46 -14.22 10.27
C ILE A 549 14.95 -14.29 9.90
N ARG A 550 15.67 -13.17 9.98
CA ARG A 550 17.07 -13.09 9.53
C ARG A 550 18.03 -13.88 10.42
N THR A 551 17.77 -13.93 11.73
CA THR A 551 18.60 -14.66 12.71
C THR A 551 18.09 -16.07 12.98
N ARG A 552 16.95 -16.49 12.40
CA ARG A 552 16.31 -17.80 12.60
C ARG A 552 16.10 -18.14 14.08
N THR A 553 15.67 -17.17 14.87
CA THR A 553 15.35 -17.36 16.29
C THR A 553 13.87 -17.70 16.48
N ASP A 554 13.47 -18.05 17.70
CA ASP A 554 12.06 -18.28 18.02
C ASP A 554 11.24 -16.96 18.01
N THR A 555 9.92 -17.13 18.03
CA THR A 555 8.89 -16.07 18.00
C THR A 555 8.53 -15.53 19.39
N LYS A 556 9.17 -15.98 20.48
CA LYS A 556 8.78 -15.63 21.86
C LYS A 556 8.80 -14.12 22.12
N LYS A 557 9.76 -13.40 21.53
CA LYS A 557 9.85 -11.94 21.63
C LYS A 557 8.77 -11.21 20.81
N LEU A 558 8.21 -11.86 19.79
CA LEU A 558 7.17 -11.29 18.92
C LEU A 558 5.78 -11.37 19.56
N ILE A 559 5.52 -12.41 20.36
CA ILE A 559 4.20 -12.66 20.98
C ILE A 559 3.70 -11.47 21.82
N PRO A 560 4.47 -10.90 22.79
CA PRO A 560 4.00 -9.77 23.57
C PRO A 560 3.71 -8.52 22.74
N ILE A 561 4.46 -8.31 21.65
CA ILE A 561 4.24 -7.19 20.72
C ILE A 561 2.93 -7.40 19.95
N ALA A 562 2.73 -8.61 19.40
CA ALA A 562 1.50 -8.98 18.69
C ALA A 562 0.26 -8.85 19.59
N ARG A 563 0.34 -9.27 20.87
CA ARG A 563 -0.74 -9.10 21.85
C ARG A 563 -1.08 -7.62 22.07
N ARG A 564 -0.08 -6.78 22.34
CA ARG A 564 -0.29 -5.32 22.52
C ARG A 564 -0.92 -4.68 21.29
N MET A 565 -0.44 -5.03 20.10
CA MET A 565 -0.99 -4.53 18.83
C MET A 565 -2.46 -4.96 18.64
N LEU A 566 -2.78 -6.23 18.85
CA LEU A 566 -4.15 -6.73 18.73
C LEU A 566 -5.10 -6.06 19.74
N LYS A 567 -4.66 -5.87 20.99
CA LYS A 567 -5.46 -5.19 22.02
C LYS A 567 -5.83 -3.77 21.64
N LEU A 568 -4.92 -2.99 21.04
CA LEU A 568 -5.25 -1.64 20.56
C LEU A 568 -6.25 -1.65 19.41
N VAL A 569 -6.12 -2.60 18.47
CA VAL A 569 -7.08 -2.77 17.38
C VAL A 569 -8.46 -3.15 17.92
N LEU A 570 -8.52 -4.04 18.92
CA LEU A 570 -9.76 -4.41 19.60
C LEU A 570 -10.35 -3.25 20.42
N LEU A 571 -9.52 -2.41 21.02
CA LEU A 571 -9.95 -1.19 21.70
C LEU A 571 -10.66 -0.24 20.73
N ALA A 572 -10.06 0.02 19.56
CA ALA A 572 -10.69 0.82 18.51
C ALA A 572 -12.04 0.21 18.08
N GLN A 573 -12.08 -1.10 17.82
CA GLN A 573 -13.29 -1.80 17.43
C GLN A 573 -14.38 -1.77 18.52
N SER A 574 -14.02 -1.88 19.79
CA SER A 574 -14.98 -1.81 20.92
C SER A 574 -15.65 -0.44 21.04
N ARG A 575 -15.08 0.58 20.40
CA ARG A 575 -15.58 1.96 20.33
C ARG A 575 -16.06 2.33 18.93
N ARG A 576 -16.41 1.35 18.09
CA ARG A 576 -16.83 1.58 16.70
C ARG A 576 -17.96 2.61 16.54
N ASP A 577 -18.94 2.63 17.46
CA ASP A 577 -20.04 3.60 17.41
C ASP A 577 -19.58 5.03 17.72
N PHE A 578 -18.58 5.18 18.59
CA PHE A 578 -17.92 6.46 18.86
C PHE A 578 -17.12 6.95 17.64
N PHE A 579 -16.61 6.01 16.83
CA PHE A 579 -15.83 6.26 15.61
C PHE A 579 -16.65 6.09 14.32
N ARG A 580 -17.95 6.36 14.37
CA ARG A 580 -18.88 6.17 13.23
C ARG A 580 -18.53 6.94 11.95
N ASP A 581 -17.69 7.98 12.06
CA ASP A 581 -17.24 8.85 10.94
C ASP A 581 -15.83 8.46 10.43
N PHE A 582 -15.23 7.40 11.00
CA PHE A 582 -13.87 6.93 10.73
C PHE A 582 -13.87 5.42 10.41
N GLN A 583 -14.88 4.93 9.69
CA GLN A 583 -15.02 3.50 9.43
C GLN A 583 -13.87 2.94 8.59
N GLY A 584 -13.34 3.73 7.64
CA GLY A 584 -12.17 3.36 6.85
C GLY A 584 -10.92 3.18 7.71
N ASP A 585 -10.69 4.06 8.69
CA ASP A 585 -9.55 3.94 9.61
C ASP A 585 -9.64 2.68 10.48
N ILE A 586 -10.84 2.32 10.97
CA ILE A 586 -11.04 1.05 11.70
C ILE A 586 -10.73 -0.14 10.79
N ILE A 587 -11.22 -0.13 9.55
CA ILE A 587 -10.97 -1.20 8.58
C ILE A 587 -9.47 -1.31 8.26
N TYR A 588 -8.78 -0.19 8.13
CA TYR A 588 -7.32 -0.14 8.00
C TYR A 588 -6.63 -0.80 9.21
N LEU A 589 -7.02 -0.45 10.44
CA LEU A 589 -6.46 -1.05 11.65
C LEU A 589 -6.70 -2.57 11.71
N LEU A 590 -7.89 -3.04 11.35
CA LEU A 590 -8.20 -4.46 11.29
C LEU A 590 -7.29 -5.18 10.27
N ALA A 591 -7.15 -4.61 9.07
CA ALA A 591 -6.44 -5.24 7.96
C ALA A 591 -4.91 -5.21 8.11
N LEU A 592 -4.33 -4.04 8.37
CA LEU A 592 -2.88 -3.83 8.29
C LEU A 592 -2.15 -4.07 9.61
N HIS A 593 -2.83 -3.92 10.75
CA HIS A 593 -2.22 -4.15 12.07
C HIS A 593 -2.82 -5.36 12.79
N GLY A 594 -4.15 -5.51 12.76
CA GLY A 594 -4.86 -6.57 13.46
C GLY A 594 -4.55 -7.96 12.89
N LEU A 595 -4.63 -8.14 11.57
CA LEU A 595 -4.42 -9.43 10.94
C LEU A 595 -3.00 -10.00 11.13
N PRO A 596 -1.91 -9.23 10.93
CA PRO A 596 -0.56 -9.73 11.23
C PRO A 596 -0.38 -10.14 12.69
N ALA A 597 -0.87 -9.35 13.64
CA ALA A 597 -0.82 -9.71 15.06
C ALA A 597 -1.63 -10.98 15.37
N ALA A 598 -2.89 -11.01 14.93
CA ALA A 598 -3.78 -12.15 15.18
C ALA A 598 -3.26 -13.44 14.57
N GLY A 599 -2.66 -13.37 13.37
CA GLY A 599 -2.05 -14.51 12.72
C GLY A 599 -0.89 -15.09 13.54
N VAL A 600 0.00 -14.24 14.07
CA VAL A 600 1.10 -14.70 14.95
C VAL A 600 0.55 -15.43 16.16
N LEU A 601 -0.43 -14.83 16.84
CA LEU A 601 -1.02 -15.42 18.03
C LEU A 601 -1.76 -16.73 17.75
N ALA A 602 -2.44 -16.82 16.62
CA ALA A 602 -3.16 -18.03 16.21
C ALA A 602 -2.20 -19.19 15.90
N VAL A 603 -1.09 -18.93 15.20
CA VAL A 603 -0.06 -19.94 14.90
C VAL A 603 0.58 -20.44 16.19
N GLU A 604 0.98 -19.54 17.09
CA GLU A 604 1.60 -19.93 18.36
C GLU A 604 0.65 -20.73 19.26
N LEU A 605 -0.63 -20.34 19.34
CA LEU A 605 -1.64 -21.12 20.08
C LEU A 605 -1.85 -22.53 19.52
N LEU A 606 -1.72 -22.68 18.19
CA LEU A 606 -1.81 -23.97 17.54
C LEU A 606 -0.59 -24.83 17.89
N ILE A 607 0.62 -24.27 17.83
CA ILE A 607 1.86 -24.94 18.23
C ILE A 607 1.78 -25.40 19.69
N GLU A 608 1.36 -24.54 20.64
CA GLU A 608 1.18 -24.93 22.04
C GLU A 608 0.15 -26.08 22.19
N SER A 609 -0.92 -26.06 21.40
CA SER A 609 -1.96 -27.12 21.46
C SER A 609 -1.47 -28.48 20.96
N GLN A 610 -0.63 -28.48 19.92
CA GLN A 610 -0.09 -29.69 19.32
C GLN A 610 1.06 -30.26 20.15
N THR A 611 1.99 -29.42 20.59
CA THR A 611 3.17 -29.80 21.38
C THR A 611 2.84 -30.07 22.86
N ARG A 612 1.67 -29.61 23.33
CA ARG A 612 1.26 -29.63 24.75
C ARG A 612 2.24 -28.91 25.68
N GLN A 613 3.06 -28.01 25.13
CA GLN A 613 3.96 -27.14 25.88
C GLN A 613 3.29 -25.78 26.04
N TYR A 614 2.81 -25.48 27.25
CA TYR A 614 2.09 -24.25 27.53
C TYR A 614 3.00 -23.25 28.24
N ALA A 615 3.10 -22.04 27.70
CA ALA A 615 3.84 -20.94 28.32
C ALA A 615 2.87 -19.81 28.75
N PRO A 616 2.07 -20.02 29.81
CA PRO A 616 0.97 -19.11 30.18
C PRO A 616 1.42 -17.68 30.50
N GLU A 617 2.66 -17.48 30.93
CA GLU A 617 3.23 -16.15 31.16
C GLU A 617 3.44 -15.36 29.86
N VAL A 618 3.75 -16.04 28.75
CA VAL A 618 4.01 -15.43 27.44
C VAL A 618 2.72 -15.32 26.64
N LEU A 619 1.97 -16.42 26.57
CA LEU A 619 0.74 -16.56 25.80
C LEU A 619 -0.41 -17.09 26.68
N PRO A 620 -1.17 -16.22 27.35
CA PRO A 620 -2.35 -16.61 28.10
C PRO A 620 -3.42 -17.18 27.16
N ARG A 621 -3.54 -18.51 27.14
CA ARG A 621 -4.37 -19.24 26.18
C ARG A 621 -5.82 -18.76 26.14
N SER A 622 -6.48 -18.69 27.30
CA SER A 622 -7.90 -18.32 27.40
C SER A 622 -8.16 -16.89 26.91
N GLU A 623 -7.36 -15.93 27.36
CA GLU A 623 -7.47 -14.52 26.95
C GLU A 623 -7.24 -14.38 25.44
N THR A 624 -6.19 -15.04 24.91
CA THR A 624 -5.84 -14.96 23.49
C THR A 624 -6.94 -15.56 22.61
N ILE A 625 -7.55 -16.68 23.02
CA ILE A 625 -8.70 -17.28 22.33
C ILE A 625 -9.89 -16.31 22.30
N GLN A 626 -10.17 -15.61 23.40
CA GLN A 626 -11.25 -14.63 23.47
C GLN A 626 -10.97 -13.44 22.55
N ASP A 627 -9.76 -12.87 22.61
CA ASP A 627 -9.35 -11.76 21.76
C ASP A 627 -9.45 -12.13 20.27
N LEU A 628 -8.96 -13.30 19.87
CA LEU A 628 -9.07 -13.81 18.50
C LEU A 628 -10.53 -14.00 18.09
N SER A 629 -11.39 -14.51 18.98
CA SER A 629 -12.82 -14.68 18.70
C SER A 629 -13.51 -13.34 18.45
N VAL A 630 -13.22 -12.32 19.27
CA VAL A 630 -13.74 -10.96 19.08
C VAL A 630 -13.21 -10.38 17.77
N PHE A 631 -11.94 -10.58 17.47
CA PHE A 631 -11.32 -10.09 16.24
C PHE A 631 -11.91 -10.76 14.99
N ILE A 632 -12.14 -12.07 14.99
CA ILE A 632 -12.84 -12.80 13.92
C ILE A 632 -14.23 -12.21 13.67
N SER A 633 -14.97 -11.90 14.75
CA SER A 633 -16.27 -11.22 14.65
C SER A 633 -16.13 -9.83 14.02
N ALA A 634 -15.13 -9.05 14.43
CA ALA A 634 -14.85 -7.72 13.87
C ALA A 634 -14.54 -7.76 12.37
N LEU A 635 -13.71 -8.70 11.92
CA LEU A 635 -13.44 -8.91 10.48
C LEU A 635 -14.70 -9.28 9.71
N GLY A 636 -15.65 -9.96 10.36
CA GLY A 636 -16.97 -10.27 9.81
C GLY A 636 -17.89 -9.07 9.62
N SER A 637 -17.63 -7.94 10.30
CA SER A 637 -18.40 -6.70 10.11
C SER A 637 -17.99 -5.90 8.87
N VAL A 638 -16.85 -6.22 8.25
CA VAL A 638 -16.38 -5.59 7.01
C VAL A 638 -17.19 -6.12 5.83
N GLY A 639 -17.89 -5.23 5.14
CA GLY A 639 -18.88 -5.53 4.10
C GLY A 639 -18.31 -5.54 2.68
N PRO A 640 -18.97 -6.22 1.71
CA PRO A 640 -18.63 -6.10 0.30
C PRO A 640 -18.73 -4.64 -0.16
N GLY A 641 -17.71 -4.15 -0.88
CA GLY A 641 -17.63 -2.75 -1.34
C GLY A 641 -16.71 -1.86 -0.48
N GLU A 642 -16.18 -2.38 0.62
CA GLU A 642 -15.15 -1.70 1.41
C GLU A 642 -13.73 -2.12 0.95
N GLY A 643 -12.76 -1.20 0.99
CA GLY A 643 -11.44 -1.41 0.39
C GLY A 643 -10.73 -2.69 0.82
N ASN A 644 -10.66 -2.97 2.12
CA ASN A 644 -9.98 -4.18 2.62
C ASN A 644 -10.90 -5.38 2.83
N TYR A 645 -12.10 -5.38 2.23
CA TYR A 645 -13.07 -6.48 2.37
C TYR A 645 -12.47 -7.86 2.04
N SER A 646 -11.72 -7.97 0.95
CA SER A 646 -11.14 -9.24 0.49
C SER A 646 -10.20 -9.83 1.54
N ILE A 647 -9.28 -9.01 2.04
CA ILE A 647 -8.26 -9.40 3.02
C ILE A 647 -8.91 -9.71 4.37
N CYS A 648 -9.82 -8.88 4.84
CA CYS A 648 -10.55 -9.13 6.09
C CYS A 648 -11.37 -10.43 6.01
N LYS A 649 -12.02 -10.69 4.88
CA LYS A 649 -12.75 -11.94 4.64
C LYS A 649 -11.84 -13.16 4.64
N GLN A 650 -10.68 -13.07 3.98
CA GLN A 650 -9.67 -14.12 3.96
C GLN A 650 -9.13 -14.41 5.36
N GLY A 651 -8.68 -13.36 6.06
CA GLY A 651 -8.18 -13.45 7.43
C GLY A 651 -9.19 -14.04 8.40
N ARG A 652 -10.47 -13.63 8.31
CA ARG A 652 -11.57 -14.19 9.11
C ARG A 652 -11.69 -15.69 8.94
N LYS A 653 -11.64 -16.16 7.69
CA LYS A 653 -11.76 -17.58 7.34
C LYS A 653 -10.57 -18.38 7.85
N ALA A 654 -9.35 -17.86 7.69
CA ALA A 654 -8.14 -18.52 8.15
C ALA A 654 -8.10 -18.64 9.68
N LEU A 655 -8.30 -17.51 10.38
CA LEU A 655 -8.29 -17.47 11.86
C LEU A 655 -9.40 -18.33 12.47
N ALA A 656 -10.61 -18.33 11.90
CA ALA A 656 -11.69 -19.18 12.36
C ALA A 656 -11.34 -20.67 12.28
N ARG A 657 -10.73 -21.12 11.17
CA ARG A 657 -10.29 -22.52 11.02
C ARG A 657 -9.24 -22.92 12.05
N VAL A 658 -8.24 -22.07 12.27
CA VAL A 658 -7.19 -22.31 13.28
C VAL A 658 -7.83 -22.42 14.67
N LEU A 659 -8.77 -21.52 14.99
CA LEU A 659 -9.45 -21.55 16.27
C LEU A 659 -10.34 -22.79 16.44
N ASP A 660 -11.06 -23.21 15.40
CA ASP A 660 -11.86 -24.43 15.40
C ASP A 660 -10.98 -25.67 15.67
N GLN A 661 -9.80 -25.75 15.06
CA GLN A 661 -8.84 -26.83 15.31
C GLN A 661 -8.32 -26.85 16.75
N ILE A 662 -8.06 -25.67 17.32
CA ILE A 662 -7.59 -25.50 18.71
C ILE A 662 -8.68 -25.90 19.73
N LEU A 663 -9.95 -25.58 19.45
CA LEU A 663 -11.08 -25.80 20.35
C LEU A 663 -11.72 -27.19 20.17
N SER A 664 -11.69 -27.74 18.96
CA SER A 664 -12.29 -29.03 18.59
C SER A 664 -11.30 -29.86 17.77
N PRO A 665 -10.21 -30.38 18.39
CA PRO A 665 -9.24 -31.19 17.68
C PRO A 665 -9.91 -32.46 17.12
N ASN A 666 -9.81 -32.67 15.79
CA ASN A 666 -10.31 -33.88 15.17
C ASN A 666 -9.63 -35.12 15.77
N PRO A 667 -10.37 -36.23 16.04
CA PRO A 667 -9.74 -37.48 16.45
C PRO A 667 -8.81 -37.98 15.33
N PRO A 668 -7.61 -38.49 15.67
CA PRO A 668 -6.69 -39.00 14.65
C PRO A 668 -7.38 -40.13 13.87
N PRO A 669 -7.20 -40.20 12.54
CA PRO A 669 -7.65 -41.37 11.78
C PRO A 669 -6.98 -42.63 12.34
N PRO A 670 -7.67 -43.79 12.31
CA PRO A 670 -7.10 -45.04 12.81
C PRO A 670 -5.80 -45.35 12.07
N VAL A 671 -4.71 -45.46 12.83
CA VAL A 671 -3.36 -45.74 12.34
C VAL A 671 -3.38 -47.06 11.58
N SER A 672 -3.12 -47.01 10.27
CA SER A 672 -2.74 -48.19 9.50
C SER A 672 -1.25 -48.41 9.74
N THR A 673 -0.92 -49.54 10.36
CA THR A 673 0.45 -50.02 10.54
C THR A 673 1.07 -50.38 9.19
N SER A 674 1.66 -49.39 8.53
CA SER A 674 2.67 -49.60 7.49
C SER A 674 3.82 -48.64 7.79
N GLY A 675 4.91 -49.20 8.33
CA GLY A 675 6.10 -48.47 8.70
C GLY A 675 6.84 -47.96 7.48
N GLU A 676 6.70 -46.68 7.18
CA GLU A 676 7.68 -45.91 6.45
C GLU A 676 7.90 -44.60 7.23
N GLN A 677 9.07 -44.46 7.83
CA GLN A 677 9.52 -43.22 8.44
C GLN A 677 9.70 -42.17 7.33
N LEU A 678 8.78 -41.20 7.28
CA LEU A 678 8.92 -40.03 6.41
C LEU A 678 9.73 -38.97 7.14
N ILE A 679 10.89 -38.64 6.58
CA ILE A 679 11.77 -37.56 7.00
C ILE A 679 10.97 -36.25 6.96
N LEU A 680 10.90 -35.57 8.11
CA LEU A 680 10.31 -34.24 8.26
C LEU A 680 11.12 -33.24 7.42
N ASP A 681 10.53 -32.66 6.39
CA ASP A 681 11.10 -31.48 5.71
C ASP A 681 10.80 -30.26 6.60
N ASP A 682 11.84 -29.80 7.30
CA ASP A 682 11.89 -28.60 8.17
C ASP A 682 11.33 -27.32 7.49
N SER A 683 11.14 -27.36 6.17
CA SER A 683 10.59 -26.26 5.36
C SER A 683 9.09 -25.98 5.56
N SER A 684 8.27 -26.90 6.08
CA SER A 684 6.81 -26.65 6.24
C SER A 684 6.42 -25.89 7.50
N VAL A 685 7.36 -25.71 8.44
CA VAL A 685 7.18 -25.04 9.74
C VAL A 685 7.66 -23.59 9.72
N LEU A 686 8.34 -23.15 8.65
CA LEU A 686 8.77 -21.76 8.54
C LEU A 686 7.54 -20.84 8.39
N PHE A 687 7.37 -19.99 9.41
CA PHE A 687 6.61 -18.74 9.34
C PHE A 687 6.85 -18.07 7.97
N PRO A 688 5.81 -17.66 7.23
CA PRO A 688 5.96 -17.12 5.88
C PRO A 688 6.88 -15.93 5.87
N ILE A 689 7.82 -16.04 4.94
CA ILE A 689 9.15 -15.44 5.00
C ILE A 689 9.12 -14.19 4.13
N GLY A 690 8.72 -13.04 4.69
CA GLY A 690 8.86 -11.77 3.98
C GLY A 690 8.07 -10.60 4.58
N ASN A 691 6.76 -10.57 4.35
CA ASN A 691 5.92 -9.39 4.58
C ASN A 691 4.47 -9.75 4.97
N ASP A 692 3.66 -8.73 5.28
CA ASP A 692 2.27 -8.90 5.72
C ASP A 692 1.39 -9.54 4.62
N ALA A 693 1.52 -9.13 3.36
CA ALA A 693 0.70 -9.68 2.27
C ALA A 693 1.00 -11.18 2.02
N ASP A 694 2.27 -11.58 2.00
CA ASP A 694 2.67 -12.98 1.83
C ASP A 694 2.26 -13.83 3.04
N PHE A 695 2.37 -13.28 4.24
CA PHE A 695 1.90 -13.93 5.47
C PHE A 695 0.40 -14.24 5.40
N LEU A 696 -0.41 -13.28 4.95
CA LEU A 696 -1.84 -13.47 4.79
C LEU A 696 -2.18 -14.47 3.68
N SER A 697 -1.44 -14.45 2.58
CA SER A 697 -1.59 -15.43 1.50
C SER A 697 -1.25 -16.85 1.97
N TRP A 698 -0.22 -17.01 2.79
CA TRP A 698 0.11 -18.31 3.37
C TRP A 698 -0.96 -18.77 4.36
N LEU A 699 -1.44 -17.91 5.27
CA LEU A 699 -2.48 -18.28 6.24
C LEU A 699 -3.71 -18.90 5.57
N GLU A 700 -4.03 -18.49 4.33
CA GLU A 700 -5.12 -19.07 3.54
C GLU A 700 -4.83 -20.47 2.98
N ASN A 701 -3.59 -20.71 2.56
CA ASN A 701 -3.18 -21.86 1.76
C ASN A 701 -2.51 -22.98 2.57
N VAL A 702 -2.17 -22.75 3.84
CA VAL A 702 -1.64 -23.80 4.71
C VAL A 702 -2.71 -24.86 4.95
N GLU A 703 -2.37 -26.11 4.63
CA GLU A 703 -3.12 -27.29 5.02
C GLU A 703 -2.72 -27.70 6.44
N TRP A 704 -3.54 -27.35 7.43
CA TRP A 704 -3.30 -27.63 8.84
C TRP A 704 -3.59 -29.08 9.27
N ASP A 705 -4.10 -29.91 8.35
CA ASP A 705 -4.63 -31.26 8.61
C ASP A 705 -3.63 -32.42 8.37
N LYS A 706 -2.45 -32.16 7.78
CA LYS A 706 -1.45 -33.22 7.57
C LYS A 706 -0.57 -33.33 8.80
N ASN A 707 -0.51 -34.53 9.38
CA ASN A 707 0.35 -34.99 10.49
C ASN A 707 1.87 -34.78 10.29
N ASN A 708 2.32 -33.85 9.45
CA ASN A 708 3.71 -33.45 9.24
C ASN A 708 4.32 -32.71 10.45
N TRP A 709 3.73 -32.81 11.65
CA TRP A 709 4.11 -32.03 12.83
C TRP A 709 4.61 -32.90 14.00
N ILE A 710 4.60 -34.22 13.85
CA ILE A 710 4.93 -35.16 14.91
C ILE A 710 6.16 -35.97 14.48
N ASP A 711 7.34 -35.50 14.92
CA ASP A 711 8.36 -36.34 15.58
C ASP A 711 9.59 -35.47 15.91
N GLN A 712 9.76 -35.13 17.20
CA GLN A 712 11.07 -34.81 17.75
C GLN A 712 11.54 -35.99 18.61
N PRO A 713 12.81 -36.42 18.52
CA PRO A 713 13.32 -37.48 19.38
C PRO A 713 13.47 -36.97 20.82
N ALA A 714 13.02 -37.79 21.78
CA ALA A 714 13.21 -37.54 23.21
C ALA A 714 14.71 -37.57 23.60
N PRO A 715 15.13 -36.84 24.64
CA PRO A 715 16.54 -36.82 25.08
C PRO A 715 16.93 -38.19 25.64
N SER A 716 18.00 -38.78 25.10
CA SER A 716 18.51 -40.07 25.55
C SER A 716 19.05 -39.98 26.97
N MET A 717 18.37 -40.64 27.91
CA MET A 717 18.89 -40.95 29.24
C MET A 717 20.04 -41.94 29.13
N ALA A 718 21.22 -41.55 29.61
CA ALA A 718 22.38 -42.44 29.71
C ALA A 718 22.15 -43.50 30.81
N GLY A 719 22.14 -44.77 30.40
CA GLY A 719 22.24 -45.95 31.26
C GLY A 719 23.65 -46.57 31.22
N PRO A 720 23.99 -47.47 32.15
CA PRO A 720 25.31 -47.53 32.78
C PRO A 720 26.37 -48.34 32.01
N THR A 721 27.62 -47.90 32.12
CA THR A 721 28.82 -48.58 31.63
C THR A 721 29.26 -49.72 32.55
N GLU A 722 29.37 -50.93 32.02
CA GLU A 722 30.14 -52.04 32.61
C GLU A 722 31.67 -51.81 32.47
N PRO A 723 32.50 -52.42 33.35
CA PRO A 723 33.93 -52.14 33.42
C PRO A 723 34.75 -53.04 32.49
N PRO A 724 35.97 -52.63 32.09
CA PRO A 724 36.83 -53.47 31.25
C PRO A 724 37.58 -54.51 32.11
N VAL A 725 37.67 -55.73 31.57
CA VAL A 725 38.53 -56.79 32.06
C VAL A 725 39.84 -56.78 31.26
N GLN A 726 40.94 -56.71 32.04
CA GLN A 726 42.37 -56.88 31.75
C GLN A 726 43.11 -55.75 31.03
#